data_AF-A0AAV5QC95-F1
#
_entry.id   AF-A0AAV5QC95-F1
#
_cell.length_a   1.000
_cell.length_b   1.000
_cell.length_c   1.000
_cell.angle_alpha   90.00
_cell.angle_beta   90.00
_cell.angle_gamma   90.00
#
_symmetry.space_group_name_H-M   'P 1'
#
loop_
_entity.id
_entity.type
_entity.pdbx_description
1 polymer ?
#
loop_
_entity_poly.entity_id
_entity_poly.type
_entity_poly.pdbx_seq_one_letter_code
_entity_poly.pdbx_strand_id
1 'polypeptide(L)'
;MPPQTPTTEHKQHKFDIRLQVWPKLREVALPDSRFDYDFSEFIADFIGSDKATNLLTEHSTFKDCIKKGIIFITPDNCLFDLRFYMLNHNLPFLITTYGIKRGFFYMDSENVPNDQKMFAATLDGMEKWAKPITLEQIKNKKLMISMMITGTGCINTKGIRVGKGHGYFDMEWGMLHSIGCLDLVSTKSVAIVHDCQLVELEVRPEKFDTLCDLVVTNSKILEIDVENKPHYEEKNDVIVPETNDLAKPLTLQDITSNPVEANIPFTIDNPYHPYHWKTSHKYLIVIAYCVLQIYVTLTSTSYVAVEFLVEERFGVNAQVATLGQSMFILGTAVGPAFLGPLSDIGGRKWIYVFSIVFYVAFNFGCAWPLNMPMLAIFMFIIGVCGSTALSNVAGTIGDLFCSSDEASQPMALFVFSANCGPSVGGVVGEAISENLSLGYKWIFIINIIIGAFFIFFLCFIPETLPRIVIPERMACEGKDVPHVIWREFSYLTQMITGKDPSWKKEYDNKLTEEGDEAVAIENVNVFNEIRFVAVTALKMMVTEPIIIFLGLYNGFAYGVLFLYNDGIFDVFAVNNGLSYMSAECTYLNFVVGVAIVLLLQPVQTWLFKRDRMNNGGVARPEARFLMSLVTVWGFPLGLLWLGFTSNGSVNYWSPIIAGLVLAIADPLLWLAMLSYIIDSYSAAGLSNSAIAAFCIPSFAIAAALSHAGVAMFENMSTTWAFATLGFISIGIVVLVYVFYFFGPKLRGASKLAKFSL
;
A
#
# COMPACT_ATOMS: atom_id res chain seq x y z
N MET A 1 -16.79 32.40 19.33
CA MET A 1 -15.80 31.79 20.24
C MET A 1 -15.80 30.30 19.95
N PRO A 2 -14.64 29.67 19.69
CA PRO A 2 -14.61 28.21 19.51
C PRO A 2 -15.11 27.54 20.81
N PRO A 3 -15.80 26.39 20.73
CA PRO A 3 -16.24 25.66 21.91
C PRO A 3 -15.00 25.29 22.74
N GLN A 4 -15.04 25.60 24.03
CA GLN A 4 -14.01 25.18 24.98
C GLN A 4 -14.00 23.65 25.00
N THR A 5 -12.87 23.05 24.63
CA THR A 5 -12.60 21.63 24.84
C THR A 5 -12.88 21.27 26.31
N PRO A 6 -13.49 20.11 26.61
CA PRO A 6 -13.73 19.70 27.98
C PRO A 6 -12.40 19.72 28.74
N THR A 7 -12.35 20.38 29.90
CA THR A 7 -11.14 20.38 30.73
C THR A 7 -10.81 18.94 31.13
N THR A 8 -9.51 18.62 31.18
CA THR A 8 -8.99 17.27 31.47
C THR A 8 -9.61 16.64 32.72
N GLU A 9 -9.92 17.48 33.71
CA GLU A 9 -10.57 17.13 34.99
C GLU A 9 -11.99 16.55 34.82
N HIS A 10 -12.78 17.04 33.85
CA HIS A 10 -14.15 16.57 33.60
C HIS A 10 -14.19 15.20 32.91
N LYS A 11 -13.28 14.95 31.96
CA LYS A 11 -13.15 13.63 31.31
C LYS A 11 -12.73 12.56 32.31
N GLN A 12 -11.82 12.91 33.21
CA GLN A 12 -11.35 12.03 34.27
C GLN A 12 -12.48 11.67 35.24
N HIS A 13 -13.28 12.65 35.66
CA HIS A 13 -14.45 12.40 36.52
C HIS A 13 -15.50 11.46 35.88
N LYS A 14 -15.84 11.64 34.59
CA LYS A 14 -16.76 10.75 33.87
C LYS A 14 -16.18 9.32 33.72
N PHE A 15 -14.86 9.19 33.57
CA PHE A 15 -14.17 7.90 33.50
C PHE A 15 -14.16 7.16 34.85
N ASP A 16 -13.88 7.88 35.94
CA ASP A 16 -13.86 7.33 37.31
C ASP A 16 -15.21 6.74 37.73
N ILE A 17 -16.31 7.34 37.28
CA ILE A 17 -17.66 6.83 37.54
C ILE A 17 -17.89 5.49 36.81
N ARG A 18 -17.40 5.34 35.57
CA ARG A 18 -17.52 4.08 34.81
C ARG A 18 -16.73 2.95 35.46
N LEU A 19 -15.53 3.23 35.97
CA LEU A 19 -14.70 2.25 36.69
C LEU A 19 -15.41 1.67 37.92
N GLN A 20 -16.27 2.43 38.60
CA GLN A 20 -17.04 1.95 39.75
C GLN A 20 -18.18 0.99 39.34
N VAL A 21 -18.68 1.11 38.11
CA VAL A 21 -19.80 0.31 37.58
C VAL A 21 -19.31 -1.00 36.96
N TRP A 22 -18.14 -1.00 36.31
CA TRP A 22 -17.62 -2.14 35.56
C TRP A 22 -17.53 -3.48 36.33
N PRO A 23 -17.10 -3.53 37.60
CA PRO A 23 -17.06 -4.79 38.35
C PRO A 23 -18.45 -5.43 38.49
N LYS A 24 -19.47 -4.61 38.78
CA LYS A 24 -20.87 -5.05 38.91
C LYS A 24 -21.49 -5.37 37.55
N LEU A 25 -21.12 -4.63 36.52
CA LEU A 25 -21.58 -4.88 35.15
C LEU A 25 -21.02 -6.21 34.62
N ARG A 26 -19.78 -6.58 34.96
CA ARG A 26 -19.16 -7.85 34.55
C ARG A 26 -19.93 -9.09 35.01
N GLU A 27 -20.63 -9.01 36.14
CA GLU A 27 -21.43 -10.13 36.66
C GLU A 27 -22.70 -10.41 35.85
N VAL A 28 -23.19 -9.41 35.11
CA VAL A 28 -24.48 -9.45 34.41
C VAL A 28 -24.38 -9.17 32.91
N ALA A 29 -23.24 -8.68 32.42
CA ALA A 29 -23.02 -8.38 31.02
C ALA A 29 -22.88 -9.65 30.17
N LEU A 30 -23.33 -9.58 28.93
CA LEU A 30 -23.01 -10.57 27.91
C LEU A 30 -21.73 -10.15 27.18
N PRO A 31 -20.78 -11.07 26.95
CA PRO A 31 -19.52 -10.76 26.29
C PRO A 31 -19.75 -10.40 24.82
N ASP A 32 -19.00 -9.41 24.33
CA ASP A 32 -19.00 -9.06 22.91
C ASP A 32 -18.08 -9.99 22.13
N SER A 33 -18.50 -10.36 20.92
CA SER A 33 -17.71 -11.25 20.04
C SER A 33 -16.32 -10.73 19.66
N ARG A 34 -16.10 -9.41 19.72
CA ARG A 34 -14.86 -8.72 19.31
C ARG A 34 -14.05 -8.23 20.52
N PHE A 35 -14.73 -7.78 21.58
CA PHE A 35 -14.10 -7.09 22.71
C PHE A 35 -14.29 -7.79 24.07
N ASP A 36 -14.95 -8.95 24.09
CA ASP A 36 -15.24 -9.74 25.30
C ASP A 36 -15.87 -8.88 26.42
N TYR A 37 -15.19 -8.68 27.56
CA TYR A 37 -15.65 -7.83 28.67
C TYR A 37 -14.95 -6.47 28.77
N ASP A 38 -14.36 -5.99 27.68
CA ASP A 38 -13.76 -4.65 27.61
C ASP A 38 -14.82 -3.55 27.43
N PHE A 39 -15.42 -3.13 28.54
CA PHE A 39 -16.46 -2.10 28.57
C PHE A 39 -15.95 -0.68 28.24
N SER A 40 -14.65 -0.50 28.00
CA SER A 40 -14.12 0.76 27.48
C SER A 40 -14.47 0.92 26.00
N GLU A 41 -14.48 -0.20 25.26
CA GLU A 41 -14.61 -0.28 23.80
C GLU A 41 -16.06 -0.40 23.29
N PHE A 42 -17.00 -0.99 24.05
CA PHE A 42 -18.39 -1.21 23.61
C PHE A 42 -19.45 -0.87 24.68
N ILE A 43 -20.72 -0.66 24.27
CA ILE A 43 -21.85 -0.61 25.21
C ILE A 43 -22.39 -2.03 25.32
N ALA A 44 -22.22 -2.64 26.49
CA ALA A 44 -22.51 -4.05 26.68
C ALA A 44 -24.00 -4.36 26.68
N ASP A 45 -24.34 -5.53 26.15
CA ASP A 45 -25.60 -6.18 26.43
C ASP A 45 -25.54 -6.83 27.82
N PHE A 46 -26.68 -7.13 28.42
CA PHE A 46 -26.78 -7.64 29.77
C PHE A 46 -27.95 -8.61 29.94
N ILE A 47 -27.82 -9.50 30.92
CA ILE A 47 -28.89 -10.44 31.31
C ILE A 47 -30.10 -9.62 31.77
N GLY A 48 -31.22 -9.74 31.04
CA GLY A 48 -32.44 -8.99 31.29
C GLY A 48 -32.67 -7.77 30.37
N SER A 49 -31.89 -7.60 29.31
CA SER A 49 -32.13 -6.60 28.27
C SER A 49 -33.45 -6.83 27.50
N ASP A 50 -33.85 -8.10 27.35
CA ASP A 50 -35.17 -8.52 26.89
C ASP A 50 -36.31 -7.98 27.77
N LYS A 51 -36.14 -8.04 29.10
CA LYS A 51 -37.11 -7.50 30.07
C LYS A 51 -37.19 -5.98 29.99
N ALA A 52 -36.06 -5.30 29.86
CA ALA A 52 -36.02 -3.86 29.65
C ALA A 52 -36.75 -3.46 28.35
N THR A 53 -36.55 -4.23 27.28
CA THR A 53 -37.26 -4.06 26.01
C THR A 53 -38.76 -4.26 26.17
N ASN A 54 -39.20 -5.30 26.90
CA ASN A 54 -40.62 -5.53 27.16
C ASN A 54 -41.25 -4.39 27.97
N LEU A 55 -40.57 -3.91 29.02
CA LEU A 55 -41.03 -2.76 29.79
C LEU A 55 -41.20 -1.52 28.91
N LEU A 56 -40.22 -1.21 28.05
CA LEU A 56 -40.29 -0.07 27.14
C LEU A 56 -41.44 -0.22 26.13
N THR A 57 -41.57 -1.40 25.51
CA THR A 57 -42.58 -1.63 24.47
C THR A 57 -44.01 -1.64 24.99
N GLU A 58 -44.21 -2.00 26.26
CA GLU A 58 -45.51 -1.92 26.94
C GLU A 58 -45.87 -0.50 27.40
N HIS A 59 -44.86 0.37 27.57
CA HIS A 59 -45.02 1.74 28.04
C HIS A 59 -45.87 2.60 27.11
N SER A 60 -46.71 3.48 27.69
CA SER A 60 -47.62 4.36 26.93
C SER A 60 -46.85 5.28 25.96
N THR A 61 -45.73 5.84 26.41
CA THR A 61 -44.89 6.74 25.60
C THR A 61 -44.36 6.07 24.33
N PHE A 62 -43.93 4.81 24.40
CA PHE A 62 -43.42 4.09 23.24
C PHE A 62 -44.53 3.82 22.23
N LYS A 63 -45.69 3.36 22.69
CA LYS A 63 -46.88 3.13 21.87
C LYS A 63 -47.38 4.41 21.18
N ASP A 64 -47.25 5.55 21.84
CA ASP A 64 -47.60 6.84 21.25
C ASP A 64 -46.55 7.33 20.25
N CYS A 65 -45.26 7.15 20.54
CA CYS A 65 -44.18 7.58 19.65
C CYS A 65 -44.17 6.81 18.32
N ILE A 66 -44.42 5.49 18.31
CA ILE A 66 -44.50 4.71 17.06
C ILE A 66 -45.61 5.23 16.14
N LYS A 67 -46.72 5.77 16.70
CA LYS A 67 -47.82 6.34 15.91
C LYS A 67 -47.51 7.73 15.35
N LYS A 68 -46.63 8.48 16.01
CA LYS A 68 -46.32 9.89 15.70
C LYS A 68 -45.17 10.07 14.72
N GLY A 69 -44.30 9.08 14.59
CA GLY A 69 -43.11 9.19 13.74
C GLY A 69 -42.26 7.93 13.76
N ILE A 70 -41.06 8.02 13.19
CA ILE A 70 -40.10 6.92 13.14
C ILE A 70 -39.26 6.88 14.43
N ILE A 71 -38.92 5.69 14.87
CA ILE A 71 -38.03 5.46 16.01
C ILE A 71 -36.59 5.40 15.51
N PHE A 72 -35.68 6.07 16.21
CA PHE A 72 -34.25 5.96 16.00
C PHE A 72 -33.62 5.08 17.08
N ILE A 73 -32.84 4.08 16.68
CA ILE A 73 -32.20 3.12 17.58
C ILE A 73 -30.70 3.14 17.30
N THR A 74 -29.87 3.37 18.31
CA THR A 74 -28.41 3.34 18.16
C THR A 74 -27.88 1.92 17.93
N PRO A 75 -26.65 1.76 17.39
CA PRO A 75 -26.01 0.47 17.20
C PRO A 75 -25.42 -0.11 18.50
N ASP A 76 -26.12 -0.01 19.63
CA ASP A 76 -25.69 -0.59 20.91
C ASP A 76 -26.14 -2.05 21.03
N ASN A 77 -25.35 -2.87 21.75
CA ASN A 77 -25.63 -4.31 21.87
C ASN A 77 -26.88 -4.58 22.71
N CYS A 78 -27.10 -3.83 23.81
CA CYS A 78 -28.30 -3.94 24.66
C CYS A 78 -29.63 -3.60 23.96
N LEU A 79 -29.58 -3.11 22.72
CA LEU A 79 -30.76 -2.76 21.92
C LEU A 79 -31.10 -3.85 20.87
N PHE A 80 -30.41 -4.99 20.89
CA PHE A 80 -30.68 -6.10 19.98
C PHE A 80 -32.15 -6.55 20.02
N ASP A 81 -32.68 -6.82 21.22
CA ASP A 81 -34.07 -7.28 21.39
C ASP A 81 -35.09 -6.26 20.92
N LEU A 82 -34.79 -4.96 21.10
CA LEU A 82 -35.65 -3.89 20.60
C LEU A 82 -35.66 -3.85 19.07
N ARG A 83 -34.49 -3.94 18.41
CA ARG A 83 -34.42 -4.04 16.94
C ARG A 83 -35.17 -5.27 16.44
N PHE A 84 -35.04 -6.39 17.13
CA PHE A 84 -35.76 -7.62 16.82
C PHE A 84 -37.27 -7.48 16.99
N TYR A 85 -37.73 -6.82 18.06
CA TYR A 85 -39.14 -6.50 18.29
C TYR A 85 -39.72 -5.67 17.14
N MET A 86 -39.00 -4.61 16.72
CA MET A 86 -39.40 -3.74 15.62
C MET A 86 -39.55 -4.52 14.31
N LEU A 87 -38.58 -5.39 14.00
CA LEU A 87 -38.61 -6.26 12.82
C LEU A 87 -39.79 -7.24 12.89
N ASN A 88 -40.06 -7.86 14.03
CA ASN A 88 -41.17 -8.81 14.19
C ASN A 88 -42.54 -8.15 14.03
N HIS A 89 -42.68 -6.89 14.43
CA HIS A 89 -43.92 -6.12 14.29
C HIS A 89 -44.00 -5.32 12.98
N ASN A 90 -43.06 -5.53 12.04
CA ASN A 90 -42.98 -4.81 10.76
C ASN A 90 -42.92 -3.28 10.92
N LEU A 91 -42.32 -2.79 12.01
CA LEU A 91 -42.20 -1.37 12.27
C LEU A 91 -40.86 -0.86 11.73
N PRO A 92 -40.83 0.13 10.82
CA PRO A 92 -39.58 0.67 10.30
C PRO A 92 -38.87 1.51 11.36
N PHE A 93 -37.53 1.55 11.30
CA PHE A 93 -36.72 2.36 12.20
C PHE A 93 -35.48 2.90 11.49
N LEU A 94 -34.92 3.97 12.05
CA LEU A 94 -33.68 4.58 11.61
C LEU A 94 -32.55 4.16 12.56
N ILE A 95 -31.37 3.89 12.04
CA ILE A 95 -30.20 3.49 12.81
C ILE A 95 -28.93 4.08 12.19
N THR A 96 -27.91 4.34 12.98
CA THR A 96 -26.55 4.65 12.51
C THR A 96 -25.67 3.41 12.57
N THR A 97 -24.63 3.41 11.76
CA THR A 97 -23.55 2.43 11.92
C THR A 97 -22.67 2.78 13.12
N TYR A 98 -21.95 1.79 13.65
CA TYR A 98 -21.06 1.99 14.80
C TYR A 98 -20.10 3.18 14.58
N GLY A 99 -20.12 4.15 15.49
CA GLY A 99 -19.35 5.40 15.37
C GLY A 99 -19.76 6.33 14.24
N ILE A 100 -20.99 6.20 13.69
CA ILE A 100 -21.56 7.00 12.58
C ILE A 100 -20.75 6.86 11.28
N LYS A 101 -19.92 5.82 11.20
CA LYS A 101 -18.85 5.65 10.22
C LYS A 101 -19.29 5.49 8.78
N ARG A 102 -20.50 4.98 8.57
CA ARG A 102 -21.17 4.87 7.27
C ARG A 102 -22.47 5.68 7.20
N GLY A 103 -22.68 6.58 8.15
CA GLY A 103 -23.88 7.41 8.24
C GLY A 103 -25.13 6.64 8.72
N PHE A 104 -26.28 7.12 8.24
CA PHE A 104 -27.62 6.66 8.62
C PHE A 104 -28.14 5.57 7.68
N PHE A 105 -28.87 4.64 8.26
CA PHE A 105 -29.46 3.48 7.61
C PHE A 105 -30.94 3.44 7.94
N TYR A 106 -31.77 3.24 6.92
CA TYR A 106 -33.20 3.05 7.03
C TYR A 106 -33.52 1.57 6.97
N MET A 107 -34.07 1.03 8.05
CA MET A 107 -34.55 -0.35 8.10
C MET A 107 -36.03 -0.38 7.72
N ASP A 108 -36.31 -1.05 6.60
CA ASP A 108 -37.67 -1.34 6.16
C ASP A 108 -38.04 -2.75 6.59
N SER A 109 -38.67 -2.85 7.77
CA SER A 109 -38.94 -4.12 8.46
C SER A 109 -39.84 -5.07 7.67
N GLU A 110 -40.64 -4.58 6.73
CA GLU A 110 -41.48 -5.41 5.85
C GLU A 110 -40.66 -6.19 4.80
N ASN A 111 -39.49 -5.68 4.40
CA ASN A 111 -38.66 -6.31 3.37
C ASN A 111 -37.78 -7.45 3.92
N VAL A 112 -37.77 -7.67 5.24
CA VAL A 112 -36.95 -8.69 5.89
C VAL A 112 -37.75 -10.00 6.00
N PRO A 113 -37.30 -11.10 5.36
CA PRO A 113 -37.94 -12.41 5.50
C PRO A 113 -38.03 -12.85 6.97
N ASN A 114 -39.13 -13.50 7.35
CA ASN A 114 -39.39 -13.88 8.75
C ASN A 114 -38.26 -14.76 9.35
N ASP A 115 -37.66 -15.64 8.55
CA ASP A 115 -36.52 -16.48 8.95
C ASP A 115 -35.21 -15.70 9.14
N GLN A 116 -35.13 -14.49 8.60
CA GLN A 116 -33.94 -13.63 8.62
C GLN A 116 -34.05 -12.46 9.62
N LYS A 117 -35.21 -12.25 10.26
CA LYS A 117 -35.44 -11.12 11.19
C LYS A 117 -34.49 -11.11 12.38
N MET A 118 -34.16 -12.28 12.93
CA MET A 118 -33.20 -12.39 14.03
C MET A 118 -31.79 -11.98 13.59
N PHE A 119 -31.36 -12.43 12.42
CA PHE A 119 -30.08 -12.02 11.85
C PHE A 119 -30.07 -10.52 11.53
N ALA A 120 -31.13 -9.98 10.92
CA ALA A 120 -31.27 -8.57 10.57
C ALA A 120 -31.28 -7.62 11.79
N ALA A 121 -31.58 -8.11 12.99
CA ALA A 121 -31.49 -7.35 14.24
C ALA A 121 -30.04 -7.18 14.75
N THR A 122 -29.10 -8.02 14.29
CA THR A 122 -27.66 -7.90 14.60
C THR A 122 -27.04 -6.74 13.85
N LEU A 123 -25.92 -6.21 14.36
CA LEU A 123 -25.18 -5.13 13.69
C LEU A 123 -24.62 -5.53 12.33
N ASP A 124 -24.25 -6.81 12.14
CA ASP A 124 -23.77 -7.30 10.85
C ASP A 124 -24.94 -7.57 9.89
N GLY A 125 -26.06 -8.09 10.39
CA GLY A 125 -27.24 -8.36 9.57
C GLY A 125 -27.96 -7.10 9.11
N MET A 126 -27.96 -6.02 9.89
CA MET A 126 -28.52 -4.75 9.44
C MET A 126 -27.76 -4.16 8.25
N GLU A 127 -26.44 -4.39 8.11
CA GLU A 127 -25.69 -3.92 6.92
C GLU A 127 -26.17 -4.61 5.63
N LYS A 128 -26.71 -5.83 5.74
CA LYS A 128 -27.26 -6.58 4.61
C LYS A 128 -28.67 -6.12 4.25
N TRP A 129 -29.50 -5.78 5.25
CA TRP A 129 -30.94 -5.58 5.08
C TRP A 129 -31.40 -4.12 5.13
N ALA A 130 -30.71 -3.26 5.87
CA ALA A 130 -31.03 -1.83 5.90
C ALA A 130 -30.40 -1.09 4.71
N LYS A 131 -31.09 -0.04 4.26
CA LYS A 131 -30.66 0.78 3.12
C LYS A 131 -29.94 2.04 3.63
N PRO A 132 -28.74 2.36 3.14
CA PRO A 132 -28.10 3.62 3.48
C PRO A 132 -28.99 4.79 3.05
N ILE A 133 -29.12 5.80 3.91
CA ILE A 133 -29.94 6.99 3.67
C ILE A 133 -29.16 8.25 4.09
N THR A 134 -29.14 9.27 3.24
CA THR A 134 -28.46 10.53 3.55
C THR A 134 -29.35 11.46 4.38
N LEU A 135 -28.76 12.42 5.08
CA LEU A 135 -29.51 13.45 5.83
C LEU A 135 -30.48 14.23 4.93
N GLU A 136 -30.09 14.53 3.70
CA GLU A 136 -30.96 15.17 2.70
C GLU A 136 -32.15 14.27 2.32
N GLN A 137 -31.93 12.97 2.17
CA GLN A 137 -33.01 12.01 1.90
C GLN A 137 -33.95 11.84 3.10
N ILE A 138 -33.44 11.85 4.33
CA ILE A 138 -34.25 11.84 5.56
C ILE A 138 -35.17 13.07 5.58
N LYS A 139 -34.61 14.25 5.30
CA LYS A 139 -35.36 15.51 5.20
C LYS A 139 -36.41 15.47 4.09
N ASN A 140 -36.03 15.05 2.88
CA ASN A 140 -36.93 15.00 1.72
C ASN A 140 -38.08 13.99 1.91
N LYS A 141 -37.83 12.87 2.59
CA LYS A 141 -38.85 11.88 2.97
C LYS A 141 -39.68 12.29 4.18
N LYS A 142 -39.36 13.42 4.84
CA LYS A 142 -40.04 13.92 6.05
C LYS A 142 -40.14 12.87 7.16
N LEU A 143 -39.05 12.12 7.38
CA LEU A 143 -38.98 11.11 8.43
C LEU A 143 -38.83 11.80 9.80
N MET A 144 -39.95 12.19 10.42
CA MET A 144 -39.97 12.83 11.74
C MET A 144 -39.65 11.82 12.84
N ILE A 145 -38.62 12.10 13.63
CA ILE A 145 -38.16 11.25 14.73
C ILE A 145 -39.02 11.51 15.97
N SER A 146 -39.79 10.52 16.39
CA SER A 146 -40.64 10.63 17.59
C SER A 146 -39.94 10.15 18.87
N MET A 147 -38.93 9.29 18.73
CA MET A 147 -38.14 8.78 19.85
C MET A 147 -36.74 8.37 19.39
N MET A 148 -35.71 8.68 20.18
CA MET A 148 -34.34 8.21 20.04
C MET A 148 -33.95 7.34 21.24
N ILE A 149 -33.44 6.14 20.97
CA ILE A 149 -33.17 5.12 21.99
C ILE A 149 -31.69 4.74 21.94
N THR A 150 -31.02 4.77 23.09
CA THR A 150 -29.58 4.51 23.22
C THR A 150 -29.24 3.63 24.41
N GLY A 151 -28.17 2.85 24.31
CA GLY A 151 -27.49 2.27 25.46
C GLY A 151 -26.44 3.23 26.02
N THR A 152 -26.05 3.05 27.28
CA THR A 152 -24.97 3.85 27.86
C THR A 152 -24.17 3.07 28.90
N GLY A 153 -22.96 3.55 29.22
CA GLY A 153 -22.08 2.92 30.20
C GLY A 153 -22.62 3.05 31.62
N CYS A 154 -23.04 4.27 31.99
CA CYS A 154 -23.86 4.52 33.15
C CYS A 154 -24.75 5.75 32.96
N ILE A 155 -25.77 5.86 33.80
CA ILE A 155 -26.73 6.98 33.79
C ILE A 155 -27.14 7.30 35.22
N ASN A 156 -27.39 8.58 35.51
CA ASN A 156 -27.89 8.97 36.82
C ASN A 156 -29.42 9.13 36.87
N THR A 157 -29.95 9.31 38.07
CA THR A 157 -31.39 9.53 38.33
C THR A 157 -31.94 10.85 37.75
N LYS A 158 -31.08 11.71 37.22
CA LYS A 158 -31.44 12.96 36.51
C LYS A 158 -31.37 12.82 34.98
N GLY A 159 -31.09 11.62 34.46
CA GLY A 159 -31.10 11.34 33.02
C GLY A 159 -29.81 11.76 32.30
N ILE A 160 -28.76 12.06 33.05
CA ILE A 160 -27.44 12.43 32.53
C ILE A 160 -26.67 11.15 32.23
N ARG A 161 -26.35 10.94 30.95
CA ARG A 161 -25.61 9.77 30.47
C ARG A 161 -24.11 9.99 30.59
N VAL A 162 -23.40 8.92 30.93
CA VAL A 162 -21.93 8.86 30.85
C VAL A 162 -21.56 7.75 29.88
N GLY A 163 -21.43 8.15 28.60
CA GLY A 163 -21.00 7.28 27.53
C GLY A 163 -19.47 7.18 27.43
N LYS A 164 -18.97 6.64 26.32
CA LYS A 164 -17.53 6.46 26.05
C LYS A 164 -16.73 7.75 25.82
N GLY A 165 -17.31 8.93 26.08
CA GLY A 165 -16.67 10.23 25.83
C GLY A 165 -16.59 10.65 24.34
N HIS A 166 -17.18 9.89 23.43
CA HIS A 166 -17.16 10.18 21.98
C HIS A 166 -18.30 11.10 21.52
N GLY A 167 -19.38 11.26 22.30
CA GLY A 167 -20.50 12.16 21.97
C GLY A 167 -21.37 11.75 20.78
N TYR A 168 -21.31 10.48 20.33
CA TYR A 168 -22.02 10.04 19.11
C TYR A 168 -23.53 10.25 19.15
N PHE A 169 -24.19 9.90 20.26
CA PHE A 169 -25.64 10.13 20.39
C PHE A 169 -25.99 11.62 20.36
N ASP A 170 -25.13 12.47 20.92
CA ASP A 170 -25.35 13.91 20.95
C ASP A 170 -25.14 14.52 19.54
N MET A 171 -24.19 13.98 18.78
CA MET A 171 -24.04 14.29 17.35
C MET A 171 -25.23 13.81 16.51
N GLU A 172 -25.76 12.61 16.77
CA GLU A 172 -26.95 12.08 16.09
C GLU A 172 -28.18 12.97 16.34
N TRP A 173 -28.38 13.37 17.59
CA TRP A 173 -29.39 14.33 17.99
C TRP A 173 -29.22 15.67 17.26
N GLY A 174 -28.00 16.23 17.27
CA GLY A 174 -27.67 17.48 16.61
C GLY A 174 -27.89 17.45 15.10
N MET A 175 -27.46 16.38 14.42
CA MET A 175 -27.65 16.20 12.97
C MET A 175 -29.13 16.14 12.60
N LEU A 176 -29.94 15.36 13.31
CA LEU A 176 -31.38 15.21 13.04
C LEU A 176 -32.18 16.47 13.37
N HIS A 177 -31.79 17.20 14.42
CA HIS A 177 -32.32 18.51 14.75
C HIS A 177 -32.00 19.54 13.67
N SER A 178 -30.74 19.59 13.21
CA SER A 178 -30.27 20.56 12.21
C SER A 178 -31.00 20.49 10.86
N ILE A 179 -31.52 19.31 10.51
CA ILE A 179 -32.29 19.11 9.26
C ILE A 179 -33.81 19.29 9.45
N GLY A 180 -34.26 19.58 10.68
CA GLY A 180 -35.67 19.77 11.02
C GLY A 180 -36.48 18.47 11.13
N CYS A 181 -35.82 17.32 11.32
CA CYS A 181 -36.48 16.02 11.47
C CYS A 181 -36.65 15.59 12.93
N LEU A 182 -36.17 16.39 13.88
CA LEU A 182 -36.28 16.18 15.32
C LEU A 182 -36.80 17.45 15.98
N ASP A 183 -37.74 17.32 16.91
CA ASP A 183 -38.33 18.44 17.66
C ASP A 183 -37.99 18.31 19.15
N LEU A 184 -37.48 19.38 19.74
CA LEU A 184 -36.92 19.34 21.11
C LEU A 184 -37.96 19.02 22.19
N VAL A 185 -39.23 19.32 21.94
CA VAL A 185 -40.30 19.14 22.94
C VAL A 185 -40.99 17.79 22.76
N SER A 186 -41.25 17.40 21.51
CA SER A 186 -42.03 16.21 21.18
C SER A 186 -41.19 14.94 20.99
N THR A 187 -39.92 15.04 20.59
CA THR A 187 -39.03 13.88 20.46
C THR A 187 -38.53 13.41 21.83
N LYS A 188 -38.78 12.13 22.15
CA LYS A 188 -38.37 11.51 23.41
C LYS A 188 -37.00 10.84 23.31
N SER A 189 -36.12 11.04 24.30
CA SER A 189 -34.83 10.39 24.43
C SER A 189 -34.89 9.30 25.52
N VAL A 190 -34.45 8.09 25.19
CA VAL A 190 -34.55 6.93 26.08
C VAL A 190 -33.20 6.25 26.23
N ALA A 191 -32.81 5.93 27.47
CA ALA A 191 -31.65 5.09 27.76
C ALA A 191 -32.09 3.70 28.23
N ILE A 192 -31.53 2.64 27.63
CA ILE A 192 -31.67 1.26 28.11
C ILE A 192 -30.37 0.82 28.78
N VAL A 193 -30.45 0.45 30.06
CA VAL A 193 -29.30 0.08 30.90
C VAL A 193 -29.67 -1.03 31.89
N HIS A 194 -28.71 -1.70 32.51
CA HIS A 194 -28.97 -2.58 33.64
C HIS A 194 -29.15 -1.78 34.95
N ASP A 195 -29.82 -2.34 35.95
CA ASP A 195 -29.99 -1.74 37.28
C ASP A 195 -28.66 -1.27 37.91
N CYS A 196 -27.57 -2.00 37.67
CA CYS A 196 -26.24 -1.67 38.20
C CYS A 196 -25.56 -0.48 37.51
N GLN A 197 -26.05 -0.09 36.32
CA GLN A 197 -25.56 1.05 35.54
C GLN A 197 -26.34 2.34 35.86
N LEU A 198 -27.45 2.25 36.61
CA LEU A 198 -28.15 3.38 37.18
C LEU A 198 -27.46 3.80 38.49
N VAL A 199 -26.82 4.96 38.50
CA VAL A 199 -26.02 5.46 39.64
C VAL A 199 -26.66 6.69 40.29
N GLU A 200 -26.50 6.83 41.61
CA GLU A 200 -26.95 8.03 42.35
C GLU A 200 -25.89 9.14 42.41
N LEU A 201 -24.77 8.96 41.70
CA LEU A 201 -23.66 9.90 41.69
C LEU A 201 -24.01 11.20 40.95
N GLU A 202 -23.51 12.32 41.46
CA GLU A 202 -23.71 13.64 40.85
C GLU A 202 -22.85 13.78 39.59
N VAL A 203 -23.48 13.57 38.43
CA VAL A 203 -22.87 13.81 37.11
C VAL A 203 -23.20 15.23 36.68
N ARG A 204 -22.20 16.01 36.27
CA ARG A 204 -22.42 17.35 35.70
C ARG A 204 -22.66 17.22 34.18
N PRO A 205 -23.78 17.74 33.64
CA PRO A 205 -24.03 17.69 32.21
C PRO A 205 -23.17 18.72 31.47
N GLU A 206 -22.67 18.35 30.29
CA GLU A 206 -22.04 19.29 29.37
C GLU A 206 -23.11 20.05 28.55
N LYS A 207 -22.72 21.20 27.97
CA LYS A 207 -23.65 22.07 27.22
C LYS A 207 -24.42 21.35 26.11
N PHE A 208 -23.82 20.32 25.51
CA PHE A 208 -24.36 19.58 24.38
C PHE A 208 -24.83 18.16 24.75
N ASP A 209 -24.81 17.78 26.04
CA ASP A 209 -25.25 16.44 26.48
C ASP A 209 -26.79 16.32 26.32
N THR A 210 -27.23 15.35 25.52
CA THR A 210 -28.64 15.00 25.38
C THR A 210 -29.07 14.18 26.60
N LEU A 211 -29.91 14.80 27.43
CA LEU A 211 -30.56 14.18 28.59
C LEU A 211 -31.67 13.22 28.17
N CYS A 212 -31.87 12.14 28.93
CA CYS A 212 -32.91 11.14 28.69
C CYS A 212 -34.21 11.47 29.43
N ASP A 213 -35.33 11.52 28.72
CA ASP A 213 -36.68 11.61 29.32
C ASP A 213 -37.07 10.31 30.04
N LEU A 214 -36.54 9.18 29.58
CA LEU A 214 -36.84 7.84 30.09
C LEU A 214 -35.55 7.06 30.32
N VAL A 215 -35.42 6.47 31.50
CA VAL A 215 -34.38 5.48 31.80
C VAL A 215 -35.05 4.16 32.07
N VAL A 216 -34.79 3.18 31.21
CA VAL A 216 -35.36 1.84 31.29
C VAL A 216 -34.29 0.88 31.78
N THR A 217 -34.61 0.21 32.87
CA THR A 217 -33.78 -0.86 33.44
C THR A 217 -34.44 -2.21 33.22
N ASN A 218 -33.73 -3.30 33.53
CA ASN A 218 -34.30 -4.64 33.57
C ASN A 218 -35.40 -4.82 34.64
N SER A 219 -35.57 -3.88 35.59
CA SER A 219 -36.54 -3.97 36.68
C SER A 219 -37.62 -2.87 36.69
N LYS A 220 -37.31 -1.67 36.22
CA LYS A 220 -38.18 -0.48 36.32
C LYS A 220 -37.94 0.55 35.20
N ILE A 221 -38.90 1.45 35.03
CA ILE A 221 -38.79 2.65 34.20
C ILE A 221 -38.76 3.87 35.12
N LEU A 222 -37.86 4.81 34.83
CA LEU A 222 -37.81 6.13 35.45
C LEU A 222 -38.16 7.19 34.40
N GLU A 223 -39.24 7.92 34.64
CA GLU A 223 -39.58 9.12 33.89
C GLU A 223 -38.90 10.33 34.52
N ILE A 224 -38.26 11.14 33.68
CA ILE A 224 -37.48 12.30 34.10
C ILE A 224 -38.04 13.50 33.36
N ASP A 225 -38.39 14.53 34.13
CA ASP A 225 -38.85 15.80 33.57
C ASP A 225 -37.63 16.63 33.15
N VAL A 226 -37.36 16.65 31.85
CA VAL A 226 -36.19 17.29 31.26
C VAL A 226 -36.60 18.64 30.67
N GLU A 227 -36.33 19.73 31.39
CA GLU A 227 -36.72 21.08 30.97
C GLU A 227 -35.79 21.70 29.90
N ASN A 228 -34.53 21.25 29.77
CA ASN A 228 -33.51 21.89 28.91
C ASN A 228 -32.72 20.87 28.07
N LYS A 229 -33.24 20.48 26.91
CA LYS A 229 -32.48 19.71 25.90
C LYS A 229 -31.63 20.65 25.02
N PRO A 230 -30.44 20.22 24.54
CA PRO A 230 -29.53 21.08 23.79
C PRO A 230 -30.15 21.55 22.47
N HIS A 231 -30.17 22.87 22.25
CA HIS A 231 -30.59 23.52 21.01
C HIS A 231 -29.36 23.78 20.13
N TYR A 232 -29.41 23.36 18.87
CA TYR A 232 -28.34 23.59 17.89
C TYR A 232 -28.82 24.65 16.87
N GLU A 233 -28.25 25.86 16.88
CA GLU A 233 -28.51 26.90 15.88
C GLU A 233 -27.56 26.76 14.66
N GLU A 234 -27.97 27.27 13.50
CA GLU A 234 -27.43 27.03 12.15
C GLU A 234 -25.91 26.78 12.00
N LYS A 235 -25.58 25.77 11.17
CA LYS A 235 -24.34 25.45 10.41
C LYS A 235 -22.94 25.53 11.06
N ASN A 236 -22.74 26.23 12.16
CA ASN A 236 -21.42 26.42 12.79
C ASN A 236 -21.23 25.63 14.09
N ASP A 237 -22.31 25.17 14.73
CA ASP A 237 -22.26 24.45 16.01
C ASP A 237 -22.27 22.92 15.86
N VAL A 238 -22.67 22.40 14.68
CA VAL A 238 -22.56 20.98 14.33
C VAL A 238 -21.40 20.86 13.35
N ILE A 239 -20.28 20.29 13.81
CA ILE A 239 -19.28 19.74 12.89
C ILE A 239 -19.96 18.54 12.23
N VAL A 240 -20.71 18.80 11.16
CA VAL A 240 -21.07 17.73 10.22
C VAL A 240 -19.73 17.28 9.66
N PRO A 241 -19.29 16.03 9.90
CA PRO A 241 -18.13 15.53 9.18
C PRO A 241 -18.46 15.72 7.70
N GLU A 242 -17.65 16.49 6.98
CA GLU A 242 -17.81 16.58 5.53
C GLU A 242 -17.89 15.15 5.02
N THR A 243 -18.96 14.81 4.32
CA THR A 243 -19.33 13.45 3.92
C THR A 243 -18.38 12.84 2.87
N ASN A 244 -17.12 13.24 2.87
CA ASN A 244 -16.03 12.66 2.09
C ASN A 244 -15.23 11.60 2.86
N ASP A 245 -15.36 11.49 4.19
CA ASP A 245 -14.63 10.49 4.99
C ASP A 245 -15.51 9.31 5.46
N LEU A 246 -16.28 8.73 4.54
CA LEU A 246 -16.95 7.44 4.77
C LEU A 246 -15.96 6.27 4.62
N ALA A 247 -15.17 5.96 5.66
CA ALA A 247 -14.55 4.63 5.86
C ALA A 247 -13.97 4.37 7.30
N LYS A 248 -14.68 3.55 8.10
CA LYS A 248 -14.28 2.61 9.19
C LYS A 248 -13.44 3.04 10.45
N PRO A 249 -13.74 2.52 11.68
CA PRO A 249 -12.70 2.12 12.65
C PRO A 249 -12.40 0.65 12.39
N LEU A 250 -11.14 0.37 12.17
CA LEU A 250 -10.64 -0.97 11.93
C LEU A 250 -10.54 -1.73 13.27
N THR A 251 -10.96 -3.00 13.31
CA THR A 251 -10.59 -3.94 14.40
C THR A 251 -9.14 -4.42 14.21
N LEU A 252 -8.52 -5.09 15.19
CA LEU A 252 -7.10 -5.52 15.11
C LEU A 252 -6.79 -6.45 13.91
N GLN A 253 -7.78 -7.13 13.33
CA GLN A 253 -7.66 -7.86 12.05
C GLN A 253 -7.67 -6.94 10.81
N ASP A 254 -8.26 -5.77 10.93
CA ASP A 254 -8.22 -4.72 9.92
C ASP A 254 -6.88 -3.93 9.95
N ILE A 255 -6.15 -3.90 11.09
CA ILE A 255 -4.80 -3.30 11.21
C ILE A 255 -3.77 -4.02 10.32
N THR A 256 -3.98 -5.31 10.07
CA THR A 256 -3.03 -6.14 9.31
C THR A 256 -3.44 -6.35 7.86
N SER A 257 -4.53 -5.75 7.37
CA SER A 257 -4.99 -5.95 5.98
C SER A 257 -5.29 -4.69 5.19
N ASN A 258 -5.24 -3.50 5.80
CA ASN A 258 -5.42 -2.23 5.10
C ASN A 258 -4.16 -1.34 5.23
N PRO A 259 -3.27 -1.33 4.22
CA PRO A 259 -2.05 -0.50 4.18
C PRO A 259 -2.31 1.01 4.09
N VAL A 260 -3.56 1.43 4.24
CA VAL A 260 -3.97 2.83 4.31
C VAL A 260 -3.80 3.41 5.73
N GLU A 261 -3.78 2.60 6.80
CA GLU A 261 -3.52 3.08 8.19
C GLU A 261 -2.18 2.61 8.79
N ALA A 262 -1.39 1.77 8.09
CA ALA A 262 0.06 1.72 8.34
C ALA A 262 0.74 3.06 7.94
N ASN A 263 0.01 3.89 7.21
CA ASN A 263 0.21 5.33 7.14
C ASN A 263 -0.70 5.99 8.20
N ILE A 264 -0.16 6.32 9.37
CA ILE A 264 -0.18 7.76 9.68
C ILE A 264 0.61 8.32 8.50
N PRO A 265 0.01 8.97 7.48
CA PRO A 265 0.84 9.73 6.59
C PRO A 265 1.54 10.68 7.54
N PHE A 266 2.83 10.46 7.75
CA PHE A 266 3.64 11.53 8.27
C PHE A 266 3.40 12.64 7.28
N THR A 267 2.54 13.58 7.65
CA THR A 267 2.01 14.56 6.72
C THR A 267 3.23 15.19 6.07
N ILE A 268 3.19 15.40 4.76
CA ILE A 268 4.29 16.07 4.04
C ILE A 268 4.61 17.40 4.75
N ASP A 269 3.64 17.97 5.46
CA ASP A 269 3.76 19.16 6.31
C ASP A 269 4.69 19.00 7.53
N ASN A 270 5.05 17.78 7.94
CA ASN A 270 5.98 17.56 9.04
C ASN A 270 7.38 18.08 8.64
N PRO A 271 7.99 19.00 9.41
CA PRO A 271 9.28 19.60 9.06
C PRO A 271 10.43 18.59 8.97
N TYR A 272 10.32 17.42 9.61
CA TYR A 272 11.33 16.35 9.57
C TYR A 272 11.15 15.38 8.40
N HIS A 273 10.12 15.56 7.58
CA HIS A 273 9.88 14.69 6.43
C HIS A 273 11.06 14.77 5.42
N PRO A 274 11.61 13.64 4.93
CA PRO A 274 12.70 13.61 3.94
C PRO A 274 12.44 14.44 2.68
N TYR A 275 11.17 14.66 2.34
CA TYR A 275 10.71 15.57 1.30
C TYR A 275 11.33 16.98 1.40
N HIS A 276 11.50 17.53 2.60
CA HIS A 276 12.05 18.87 2.84
C HIS A 276 13.57 18.96 2.73
N TRP A 277 14.26 17.84 2.49
CA TRP A 277 15.71 17.87 2.30
C TRP A 277 16.09 18.64 1.04
N LYS A 278 17.28 19.24 1.07
CA LYS A 278 17.84 19.97 -0.08
C LYS A 278 17.82 19.06 -1.32
N THR A 279 17.35 19.57 -2.44
CA THR A 279 17.22 18.82 -3.70
C THR A 279 18.53 18.14 -4.12
N SER A 280 19.68 18.80 -3.94
CA SER A 280 20.99 18.21 -4.23
C SER A 280 21.29 16.97 -3.37
N HIS A 281 20.86 16.96 -2.11
CA HIS A 281 21.01 15.81 -1.22
C HIS A 281 20.10 14.65 -1.67
N LYS A 282 18.85 14.96 -2.06
CA LYS A 282 17.91 13.95 -2.59
C LYS A 282 18.44 13.28 -3.86
N TYR A 283 18.94 14.07 -4.82
CA TYR A 283 19.55 13.53 -6.04
C TYR A 283 20.84 12.74 -5.78
N LEU A 284 21.67 13.15 -4.82
CA LEU A 284 22.88 12.39 -4.46
C LEU A 284 22.53 10.97 -3.99
N ILE A 285 21.48 10.83 -3.18
CA ILE A 285 20.99 9.52 -2.69
C ILE A 285 20.45 8.68 -3.86
N VAL A 286 19.63 9.27 -4.73
CA VAL A 286 19.09 8.56 -5.90
C VAL A 286 20.23 8.11 -6.83
N ILE A 287 21.20 8.99 -7.12
CA ILE A 287 22.36 8.66 -7.95
C ILE A 287 23.16 7.51 -7.33
N ALA A 288 23.40 7.54 -6.01
CA ALA A 288 24.11 6.47 -5.32
C ALA A 288 23.44 5.09 -5.51
N TYR A 289 22.12 5.03 -5.36
CA TYR A 289 21.36 3.80 -5.58
C TYR A 289 21.26 3.41 -7.07
N CYS A 290 21.23 4.38 -7.99
CA CYS A 290 21.29 4.12 -9.43
C CYS A 290 22.66 3.52 -9.84
N VAL A 291 23.76 4.01 -9.28
CA VAL A 291 25.10 3.45 -9.50
C VAL A 291 25.20 2.03 -8.90
N LEU A 292 24.57 1.79 -7.75
CA LEU A 292 24.45 0.44 -7.20
C LEU A 292 23.67 -0.50 -8.14
N GLN A 293 22.59 -0.01 -8.75
CA GLN A 293 21.81 -0.78 -9.72
C GLN A 293 22.62 -1.11 -10.98
N ILE A 294 23.39 -0.16 -11.51
CA ILE A 294 24.32 -0.41 -12.64
C ILE A 294 25.29 -1.54 -12.27
N TYR A 295 25.89 -1.47 -11.09
CA TYR A 295 26.81 -2.50 -10.59
C TYR A 295 26.16 -3.89 -10.52
N VAL A 296 24.95 -4.01 -9.96
CA VAL A 296 24.28 -5.31 -9.84
C VAL A 296 23.86 -5.87 -11.20
N THR A 297 23.29 -5.03 -12.07
CA THR A 297 22.76 -5.45 -13.37
C THR A 297 23.85 -5.73 -14.41
N LEU A 298 25.05 -5.17 -14.23
CA LEU A 298 26.24 -5.50 -15.01
C LEU A 298 26.60 -6.99 -14.94
N THR A 299 26.34 -7.65 -13.82
CA THR A 299 26.71 -9.06 -13.61
C THR A 299 26.00 -10.02 -14.55
N SER A 300 24.73 -9.78 -14.88
CA SER A 300 23.97 -10.70 -15.72
C SER A 300 24.50 -10.74 -17.15
N THR A 301 24.84 -9.61 -17.74
CA THR A 301 25.36 -9.55 -19.12
C THR A 301 26.85 -9.85 -19.19
N SER A 302 27.63 -9.50 -18.15
CA SER A 302 29.04 -9.92 -18.06
C SER A 302 29.17 -11.44 -18.08
N TYR A 303 28.22 -12.17 -17.49
CA TYR A 303 28.19 -13.62 -17.52
C TYR A 303 27.97 -14.18 -18.94
N VAL A 304 27.08 -13.57 -19.73
CA VAL A 304 26.80 -13.99 -21.12
C VAL A 304 28.06 -13.98 -21.97
N ALA A 305 28.87 -12.93 -21.83
CA ALA A 305 30.14 -12.79 -22.56
C ALA A 305 31.19 -13.88 -22.22
N VAL A 306 31.05 -14.57 -21.09
CA VAL A 306 31.94 -15.68 -20.68
C VAL A 306 31.25 -17.03 -20.69
N GLU A 307 30.02 -17.12 -21.22
CA GLU A 307 29.22 -18.34 -21.20
C GLU A 307 29.97 -19.50 -21.88
N PHE A 308 30.66 -19.23 -22.98
CA PHE A 308 31.49 -20.22 -23.68
C PHE A 308 32.64 -20.77 -22.80
N LEU A 309 33.24 -19.95 -21.93
CA LEU A 309 34.27 -20.40 -20.98
C LEU A 309 33.67 -21.32 -19.89
N VAL A 310 32.40 -21.11 -19.56
CA VAL A 310 31.65 -21.96 -18.64
C VAL A 310 31.30 -23.30 -19.30
N GLU A 311 30.88 -23.27 -20.57
CA GLU A 311 30.66 -24.47 -21.40
C GLU A 311 31.92 -25.32 -21.48
N GLU A 312 33.05 -24.73 -21.84
CA GLU A 312 34.33 -25.43 -21.97
C GLU A 312 34.78 -26.04 -20.64
N ARG A 313 34.67 -25.28 -19.54
CA ARG A 313 35.09 -25.76 -18.22
C ARG A 313 34.28 -26.95 -17.72
N PHE A 314 32.96 -26.93 -17.92
CA PHE A 314 32.06 -27.96 -17.37
C PHE A 314 31.67 -29.03 -18.39
N GLY A 315 32.03 -28.88 -19.65
CA GLY A 315 31.67 -29.80 -20.73
C GLY A 315 30.16 -29.89 -20.94
N VAL A 316 29.45 -28.76 -20.81
CA VAL A 316 27.99 -28.65 -20.96
C VAL A 316 27.64 -27.96 -22.28
N ASN A 317 26.40 -28.12 -22.75
CA ASN A 317 25.90 -27.41 -23.92
C ASN A 317 25.47 -25.97 -23.56
N ALA A 318 25.36 -25.10 -24.57
CA ALA A 318 24.88 -23.72 -24.45
C ALA A 318 23.60 -23.61 -23.62
N GLN A 319 22.59 -24.45 -23.91
CA GLN A 319 21.33 -24.45 -23.16
C GLN A 319 21.50 -24.58 -21.63
N VAL A 320 22.46 -25.40 -21.19
CA VAL A 320 22.75 -25.59 -19.77
C VAL A 320 23.61 -24.45 -19.22
N ALA A 321 24.53 -23.88 -20.00
CA ALA A 321 25.32 -22.73 -19.60
C ALA A 321 24.46 -21.46 -19.40
N THR A 322 23.45 -21.27 -20.24
CA THR A 322 22.47 -20.16 -20.17
C THR A 322 21.68 -20.18 -18.87
N LEU A 323 21.61 -21.34 -18.21
CA LEU A 323 20.99 -21.49 -16.89
C LEU A 323 21.59 -20.52 -15.85
N GLY A 324 22.87 -20.14 -15.98
CA GLY A 324 23.48 -19.15 -15.08
C GLY A 324 22.81 -17.78 -15.17
N GLN A 325 22.60 -17.28 -16.40
CA GLN A 325 21.92 -16.00 -16.63
C GLN A 325 20.44 -16.08 -16.25
N SER A 326 19.74 -17.14 -16.67
CA SER A 326 18.30 -17.27 -16.41
C SER A 326 18.01 -17.43 -14.92
N MET A 327 18.85 -18.14 -14.16
CA MET A 327 18.75 -18.21 -12.70
C MET A 327 19.00 -16.86 -12.02
N PHE A 328 19.94 -16.06 -12.50
CA PHE A 328 20.14 -14.70 -11.99
C PHE A 328 18.87 -13.85 -12.19
N ILE A 329 18.30 -13.87 -13.40
CA ILE A 329 17.07 -13.14 -13.73
C ILE A 329 15.89 -13.62 -12.87
N LEU A 330 15.73 -14.94 -12.71
CA LEU A 330 14.71 -15.51 -11.82
C LEU A 330 14.92 -15.10 -10.35
N GLY A 331 16.17 -15.04 -9.89
CA GLY A 331 16.50 -14.50 -8.58
C GLY A 331 16.03 -13.05 -8.42
N THR A 332 16.28 -12.22 -9.43
CA THR A 332 15.80 -10.82 -9.45
C THR A 332 14.28 -10.70 -9.53
N ALA A 333 13.59 -11.74 -10.04
CA ALA A 333 12.13 -11.83 -10.04
C ALA A 333 11.57 -12.10 -8.64
N VAL A 334 12.19 -13.03 -7.91
CA VAL A 334 11.70 -13.51 -6.62
C VAL A 334 12.08 -12.57 -5.47
N GLY A 335 13.27 -12.00 -5.50
CA GLY A 335 13.79 -11.19 -4.39
C GLY A 335 12.90 -9.99 -3.97
N PRO A 336 12.30 -9.20 -4.88
CA PRO A 336 11.43 -8.07 -4.53
C PRO A 336 10.21 -8.47 -3.69
N ALA A 337 9.71 -9.71 -3.83
CA ALA A 337 8.58 -10.22 -3.05
C ALA A 337 8.88 -10.29 -1.54
N PHE A 338 10.15 -10.36 -1.15
CA PHE A 338 10.58 -10.44 0.25
C PHE A 338 11.33 -9.18 0.69
N LEU A 339 12.29 -8.71 -0.11
CA LEU A 339 13.20 -7.61 0.25
C LEU A 339 12.57 -6.22 0.10
N GLY A 340 11.57 -6.06 -0.77
CA GLY A 340 10.77 -4.83 -0.86
C GLY A 340 10.00 -4.58 0.44
N PRO A 341 9.12 -5.51 0.84
CA PRO A 341 8.39 -5.46 2.11
C PRO A 341 9.26 -5.26 3.35
N LEU A 342 10.38 -6.00 3.41
CA LEU A 342 11.30 -5.90 4.53
C LEU A 342 11.90 -4.50 4.66
N SER A 343 12.05 -3.77 3.55
CA SER A 343 12.55 -2.39 3.56
C SER A 343 11.49 -1.33 3.91
N ASP A 344 10.21 -1.64 3.72
CA ASP A 344 9.10 -0.77 4.15
C ASP A 344 8.93 -0.80 5.68
N ILE A 345 9.35 -1.90 6.33
CA ILE A 345 9.25 -2.10 7.78
C ILE A 345 10.58 -1.81 8.48
N GLY A 346 11.67 -2.42 8.01
CA GLY A 346 12.99 -2.39 8.65
C GLY A 346 13.90 -1.22 8.27
N GLY A 347 13.41 -0.30 7.44
CA GLY A 347 14.18 0.83 6.89
C GLY A 347 14.82 0.50 5.54
N ARG A 348 14.95 1.52 4.69
CA ARG A 348 15.49 1.37 3.33
C ARG A 348 16.96 1.03 3.36
N LYS A 349 17.73 1.77 4.15
CA LYS A 349 19.20 1.75 4.13
C LYS A 349 19.75 0.38 4.47
N TRP A 350 19.32 -0.18 5.61
CA TRP A 350 19.93 -1.41 6.13
C TRP A 350 19.62 -2.62 5.26
N ILE A 351 18.46 -2.63 4.60
CA ILE A 351 18.15 -3.69 3.63
C ILE A 351 19.06 -3.62 2.41
N TYR A 352 19.41 -2.43 1.90
CA TYR A 352 20.46 -2.32 0.87
C TYR A 352 21.80 -2.86 1.37
N VAL A 353 22.25 -2.46 2.56
CA VAL A 353 23.55 -2.87 3.10
C VAL A 353 23.61 -4.39 3.27
N PHE A 354 22.64 -5.00 3.95
CA PHE A 354 22.62 -6.45 4.16
C PHE A 354 22.53 -7.21 2.85
N SER A 355 21.72 -6.74 1.90
CA SER A 355 21.58 -7.42 0.63
C SER A 355 22.89 -7.43 -0.17
N ILE A 356 23.65 -6.32 -0.16
CA ILE A 356 24.96 -6.27 -0.82
C ILE A 356 26.02 -7.09 -0.05
N VAL A 357 25.96 -7.16 1.29
CA VAL A 357 26.82 -8.06 2.07
C VAL A 357 26.62 -9.52 1.64
N PHE A 358 25.36 -9.96 1.54
CA PHE A 358 25.07 -11.32 1.06
C PHE A 358 25.43 -11.49 -0.42
N TYR A 359 25.16 -10.49 -1.26
CA TYR A 359 25.58 -10.50 -2.66
C TYR A 359 27.09 -10.77 -2.80
N VAL A 360 27.92 -10.03 -2.07
CA VAL A 360 29.38 -10.22 -2.06
C VAL A 360 29.76 -11.61 -1.54
N ALA A 361 29.16 -12.06 -0.43
CA ALA A 361 29.45 -13.36 0.15
C ALA A 361 29.14 -14.52 -0.82
N PHE A 362 28.00 -14.46 -1.53
CA PHE A 362 27.59 -15.50 -2.46
C PHE A 362 28.29 -15.42 -3.82
N ASN A 363 28.83 -14.26 -4.22
CA ASN A 363 29.71 -14.18 -5.39
C ASN A 363 30.98 -15.02 -5.24
N PHE A 364 31.47 -15.28 -4.01
CA PHE A 364 32.55 -16.27 -3.80
C PHE A 364 32.14 -17.66 -4.28
N GLY A 365 30.88 -18.05 -4.08
CA GLY A 365 30.31 -19.32 -4.58
C GLY A 365 30.28 -19.39 -6.11
N CYS A 366 30.01 -18.26 -6.78
CA CYS A 366 30.06 -18.15 -8.24
C CYS A 366 31.47 -18.14 -8.82
N ALA A 367 32.46 -17.62 -8.08
CA ALA A 367 33.86 -17.62 -8.49
C ALA A 367 34.51 -19.01 -8.41
N TRP A 368 34.11 -19.84 -7.44
CA TRP A 368 34.63 -21.21 -7.26
C TRP A 368 33.54 -22.31 -7.21
N PRO A 369 32.73 -22.45 -8.27
CA PRO A 369 31.76 -23.53 -8.37
C PRO A 369 32.45 -24.87 -8.62
N LEU A 370 32.00 -25.90 -7.91
CA LEU A 370 32.45 -27.28 -8.07
C LEU A 370 31.81 -27.96 -9.29
N ASN A 371 30.59 -27.56 -9.65
CA ASN A 371 29.82 -28.08 -10.77
C ASN A 371 28.84 -27.01 -11.28
N MET A 372 28.24 -27.26 -12.45
CA MET A 372 27.30 -26.32 -13.08
C MET A 372 26.04 -26.05 -12.23
N PRO A 373 25.39 -27.06 -11.59
CA PRO A 373 24.27 -26.80 -10.69
C PRO A 373 24.61 -25.87 -9.53
N MET A 374 25.80 -26.00 -8.93
CA MET A 374 26.27 -25.11 -7.87
C MET A 374 26.39 -23.67 -8.38
N LEU A 375 26.94 -23.47 -9.59
CA LEU A 375 27.00 -22.15 -10.21
C LEU A 375 25.59 -21.56 -10.41
N ALA A 376 24.66 -22.34 -10.98
CA ALA A 376 23.27 -21.92 -11.20
C ALA A 376 22.54 -21.54 -9.89
N ILE A 377 22.73 -22.31 -8.81
CA ILE A 377 22.15 -22.01 -7.50
C ILE A 377 22.73 -20.72 -6.93
N PHE A 378 24.05 -20.53 -6.97
CA PHE A 378 24.64 -19.28 -6.49
C PHE A 378 24.22 -18.08 -7.36
N MET A 379 24.08 -18.25 -8.68
CA MET A 379 23.53 -17.23 -9.58
C MET A 379 22.11 -16.81 -9.17
N PHE A 380 21.25 -17.76 -8.83
CA PHE A 380 19.92 -17.49 -8.30
C PHE A 380 20.00 -16.67 -7.00
N ILE A 381 20.83 -17.09 -6.05
CA ILE A 381 20.96 -16.42 -4.75
C ILE A 381 21.51 -15.01 -4.90
N ILE A 382 22.55 -14.78 -5.71
CA ILE A 382 23.05 -13.41 -5.96
C ILE A 382 22.03 -12.57 -6.73
N GLY A 383 21.18 -13.18 -7.58
CA GLY A 383 20.05 -12.49 -8.20
C GLY A 383 19.02 -12.02 -7.17
N VAL A 384 18.68 -12.86 -6.20
CA VAL A 384 17.78 -12.51 -5.08
C VAL A 384 18.39 -11.37 -4.25
N CYS A 385 19.66 -11.47 -3.87
CA CYS A 385 20.34 -10.40 -3.11
C CYS A 385 20.49 -9.11 -3.93
N GLY A 386 20.72 -9.21 -5.23
CA GLY A 386 20.84 -8.05 -6.12
C GLY A 386 19.52 -7.31 -6.33
N SER A 387 18.38 -7.98 -6.18
CA SER A 387 17.06 -7.45 -6.54
C SER A 387 16.66 -6.19 -5.75
N THR A 388 17.23 -5.98 -4.55
CA THR A 388 17.00 -4.78 -3.74
C THR A 388 17.38 -3.51 -4.51
N ALA A 389 18.47 -3.56 -5.28
CA ALA A 389 18.91 -2.44 -6.12
C ALA A 389 17.97 -2.20 -7.32
N LEU A 390 17.19 -3.20 -7.74
CA LEU A 390 16.26 -3.08 -8.85
C LEU A 390 14.85 -2.67 -8.43
N SER A 391 14.43 -2.96 -7.20
CA SER A 391 13.03 -2.77 -6.77
C SER A 391 12.85 -1.67 -5.73
N ASN A 392 13.74 -1.58 -4.74
CA ASN A 392 13.54 -0.67 -3.60
C ASN A 392 13.89 0.79 -3.95
N VAL A 393 14.55 1.03 -5.09
CA VAL A 393 14.95 2.38 -5.52
C VAL A 393 13.73 3.22 -5.86
N ALA A 394 12.71 2.60 -6.48
CA ALA A 394 11.43 3.25 -6.73
C ALA A 394 10.74 3.68 -5.43
N GLY A 395 10.77 2.84 -4.39
CA GLY A 395 10.27 3.18 -3.06
C GLY A 395 11.02 4.34 -2.42
N THR A 396 12.36 4.33 -2.51
CA THR A 396 13.22 5.42 -2.03
C THR A 396 12.92 6.75 -2.76
N ILE A 397 12.65 6.71 -4.07
CA ILE A 397 12.24 7.89 -4.84
C ILE A 397 10.88 8.40 -4.32
N GLY A 398 9.92 7.51 -4.03
CA GLY A 398 8.63 7.88 -3.45
C GLY A 398 8.76 8.54 -2.06
N ASP A 399 9.68 8.05 -1.23
CA ASP A 399 9.96 8.60 0.10
C ASP A 399 10.55 10.03 0.03
N LEU A 400 11.37 10.31 -0.99
CA LEU A 400 12.06 11.59 -1.18
C LEU A 400 11.27 12.61 -2.01
N PHE A 401 10.47 12.13 -2.97
CA PHE A 401 9.73 12.92 -3.95
C PHE A 401 8.26 12.49 -3.91
N CYS A 402 7.51 13.02 -2.95
CA CYS A 402 6.11 12.64 -2.73
C CYS A 402 5.15 13.13 -3.83
N SER A 403 5.54 14.13 -4.62
CA SER A 403 4.72 14.65 -5.70
C SER A 403 4.97 13.86 -7.01
N SER A 404 3.89 13.40 -7.65
CA SER A 404 3.94 12.65 -8.92
C SER A 404 4.67 13.42 -10.04
N ASP A 405 4.69 14.75 -9.99
CA ASP A 405 5.40 15.59 -10.97
C ASP A 405 6.92 15.59 -10.70
N GLU A 406 7.36 15.76 -9.44
CA GLU A 406 8.78 15.83 -9.10
C GLU A 406 9.47 14.46 -9.13
N ALA A 407 8.73 13.38 -8.85
CA ALA A 407 9.23 12.00 -8.90
C ALA A 407 9.52 11.52 -10.34
N SER A 408 8.99 12.22 -11.35
CA SER A 408 9.09 11.79 -12.76
C SER A 408 10.53 11.76 -13.29
N GLN A 409 11.37 12.75 -12.93
CA GLN A 409 12.76 12.81 -13.40
C GLN A 409 13.69 11.82 -12.66
N PRO A 410 13.63 11.69 -11.32
CA PRO A 410 14.35 10.63 -10.61
C PRO A 410 13.99 9.23 -11.09
N MET A 411 12.71 8.98 -11.43
CA MET A 411 12.31 7.68 -11.99
C MET A 411 12.94 7.41 -13.36
N ALA A 412 13.08 8.43 -14.21
CA ALA A 412 13.82 8.29 -15.46
C ALA A 412 15.31 8.01 -15.24
N LEU A 413 15.92 8.56 -14.18
CA LEU A 413 17.31 8.25 -13.82
C LEU A 413 17.45 6.79 -13.35
N PHE A 414 16.46 6.28 -12.60
CA PHE A 414 16.38 4.87 -12.24
C PHE A 414 16.26 3.95 -13.47
N VAL A 415 15.45 4.35 -14.46
CA VAL A 415 15.34 3.61 -15.73
C VAL A 415 16.64 3.67 -16.54
N PHE A 416 17.32 4.82 -16.50
CA PHE A 416 18.65 5.00 -17.09
C PHE A 416 19.68 4.04 -16.50
N SER A 417 19.76 3.92 -15.17
CA SER A 417 20.69 2.98 -14.55
C SER A 417 20.40 1.52 -14.86
N ALA A 418 19.13 1.13 -14.90
CA ALA A 418 18.74 -0.25 -15.18
C ALA A 418 19.15 -0.72 -16.59
N ASN A 419 19.17 0.19 -17.57
CA ASN A 419 19.58 -0.12 -18.94
C ASN A 419 21.08 0.05 -19.16
N CYS A 420 21.70 1.01 -18.47
CA CYS A 420 23.14 1.26 -18.58
C CYS A 420 23.98 0.08 -18.04
N GLY A 421 23.54 -0.55 -16.94
CA GLY A 421 24.27 -1.68 -16.34
C GLY A 421 24.46 -2.87 -17.29
N PRO A 422 23.39 -3.43 -17.87
CA PRO A 422 23.48 -4.50 -18.86
C PRO A 422 24.39 -4.13 -20.06
N SER A 423 24.25 -2.91 -20.58
CA SER A 423 25.05 -2.45 -21.73
C SER A 423 26.54 -2.32 -21.45
N VAL A 424 26.92 -1.85 -20.27
CA VAL A 424 28.33 -1.78 -19.86
C VAL A 424 28.86 -3.18 -19.51
N GLY A 425 28.00 -4.06 -19.01
CA GLY A 425 28.41 -5.40 -18.59
C GLY A 425 28.83 -6.32 -19.71
N GLY A 426 28.18 -6.29 -20.88
CA GLY A 426 28.63 -7.06 -22.04
C GLY A 426 30.07 -6.70 -22.43
N VAL A 427 30.36 -5.40 -22.55
CA VAL A 427 31.71 -4.88 -22.87
C VAL A 427 32.75 -5.27 -21.82
N VAL A 428 32.42 -5.16 -20.53
CA VAL A 428 33.34 -5.56 -19.45
C VAL A 428 33.56 -7.07 -19.42
N GLY A 429 32.50 -7.85 -19.61
CA GLY A 429 32.57 -9.31 -19.70
C GLY A 429 33.45 -9.76 -20.87
N GLU A 430 33.26 -9.17 -22.05
CA GLU A 430 34.05 -9.48 -23.24
C GLU A 430 35.52 -9.08 -23.07
N ALA A 431 35.79 -7.93 -22.43
CA ALA A 431 37.16 -7.50 -22.14
C ALA A 431 37.91 -8.47 -21.21
N ILE A 432 37.18 -9.11 -20.29
CA ILE A 432 37.71 -10.16 -19.43
C ILE A 432 37.92 -11.44 -20.24
N SER A 433 36.95 -11.77 -21.10
CA SER A 433 36.93 -12.98 -21.92
C SER A 433 38.07 -13.03 -22.96
N GLU A 434 38.36 -11.92 -23.64
CA GLU A 434 39.46 -11.82 -24.61
C GLU A 434 40.85 -11.95 -23.95
N ASN A 435 40.96 -11.63 -22.67
CA ASN A 435 42.24 -11.70 -21.96
C ASN A 435 42.51 -13.13 -21.48
N LEU A 436 43.39 -13.84 -22.18
CA LEU A 436 43.82 -15.21 -21.87
C LEU A 436 44.32 -15.43 -20.43
N SER A 437 44.76 -14.37 -19.73
CA SER A 437 45.19 -14.47 -18.33
C SER A 437 44.03 -14.41 -17.33
N LEU A 438 42.86 -13.94 -17.76
CA LEU A 438 41.68 -13.72 -16.95
C LEU A 438 40.59 -14.73 -17.34
N GLY A 439 40.44 -15.80 -16.57
CA GLY A 439 39.29 -16.71 -16.73
C GLY A 439 37.97 -16.12 -16.23
N TYR A 440 36.84 -16.80 -16.51
CA TYR A 440 35.48 -16.37 -16.14
C TYR A 440 35.30 -15.98 -14.65
N LYS A 441 36.13 -16.53 -13.75
CA LYS A 441 36.10 -16.22 -12.30
C LYS A 441 36.29 -14.73 -12.01
N TRP A 442 37.01 -14.02 -12.87
CA TRP A 442 37.35 -12.61 -12.66
C TRP A 442 36.13 -11.70 -12.66
N ILE A 443 35.04 -12.06 -13.36
CA ILE A 443 33.78 -11.31 -13.27
C ILE A 443 33.27 -11.28 -11.83
N PHE A 444 33.25 -12.44 -11.18
CA PHE A 444 32.78 -12.56 -9.80
C PHE A 444 33.76 -11.95 -8.79
N ILE A 445 35.08 -12.02 -9.05
CA ILE A 445 36.09 -11.39 -8.19
C ILE A 445 36.00 -9.85 -8.27
N ILE A 446 35.82 -9.30 -9.47
CA ILE A 446 35.59 -7.87 -9.66
C ILE A 446 34.32 -7.44 -8.94
N ASN A 447 33.26 -8.25 -9.03
CA ASN A 447 32.03 -7.99 -8.28
C ASN A 447 32.25 -7.96 -6.77
N ILE A 448 33.04 -8.88 -6.21
CA ILE A 448 33.37 -8.91 -4.78
C ILE A 448 34.09 -7.62 -4.37
N ILE A 449 35.09 -7.18 -5.14
CA ILE A 449 35.88 -5.98 -4.84
C ILE A 449 35.00 -4.73 -4.86
N ILE A 450 34.22 -4.55 -5.93
CA ILE A 450 33.32 -3.39 -6.08
C ILE A 450 32.22 -3.42 -5.01
N GLY A 451 31.67 -4.60 -4.72
CA GLY A 451 30.64 -4.77 -3.71
C GLY A 451 31.14 -4.44 -2.30
N ALA A 452 32.38 -4.80 -1.95
CA ALA A 452 32.99 -4.42 -0.68
C ALA A 452 33.10 -2.89 -0.53
N PHE A 453 33.44 -2.18 -1.60
CA PHE A 453 33.43 -0.72 -1.63
C PHE A 453 32.01 -0.15 -1.44
N PHE A 454 31.00 -0.73 -2.11
CA PHE A 454 29.62 -0.30 -1.92
C PHE A 454 29.11 -0.52 -0.50
N ILE A 455 29.45 -1.64 0.16
CA ILE A 455 29.05 -1.89 1.56
C ILE A 455 29.55 -0.74 2.45
N PHE A 456 30.82 -0.35 2.29
CA PHE A 456 31.39 0.77 3.04
C PHE A 456 30.66 2.09 2.72
N PHE A 457 30.43 2.38 1.44
CA PHE A 457 29.79 3.62 1.01
C PHE A 457 28.32 3.73 1.46
N LEU A 458 27.54 2.65 1.34
CA LEU A 458 26.13 2.60 1.71
C LEU A 458 25.91 2.86 3.21
N CYS A 459 26.88 2.52 4.07
CA CYS A 459 26.84 2.85 5.50
C CYS A 459 26.80 4.36 5.77
N PHE A 460 27.24 5.21 4.84
CA PHE A 460 27.19 6.67 4.98
C PHE A 460 25.90 7.31 4.45
N ILE A 461 25.10 6.57 3.68
CA ILE A 461 23.80 7.07 3.18
C ILE A 461 22.82 7.17 4.36
N PRO A 462 22.07 8.27 4.50
CA PRO A 462 21.06 8.39 5.55
C PRO A 462 19.85 7.50 5.27
N GLU A 463 19.11 7.14 6.32
CA GLU A 463 17.81 6.47 6.17
C GLU A 463 16.81 7.43 5.52
N THR A 464 16.00 6.93 4.58
CA THR A 464 15.04 7.73 3.82
C THR A 464 13.59 7.45 4.20
N LEU A 465 13.31 6.35 4.91
CA LEU A 465 11.95 5.98 5.27
C LEU A 465 11.35 6.99 6.27
N PRO A 466 10.27 7.73 5.93
CA PRO A 466 9.70 8.75 6.81
C PRO A 466 9.29 8.21 8.18
N ARG A 467 8.82 6.95 8.22
CA ARG A 467 8.44 6.23 9.44
C ARG A 467 9.56 6.08 10.46
N ILE A 468 10.82 6.09 10.03
CA ILE A 468 11.98 6.01 10.92
C ILE A 468 12.56 7.40 11.15
N VAL A 469 12.72 8.18 10.08
CA VAL A 469 13.41 9.48 10.13
C VAL A 469 12.68 10.47 11.06
N ILE A 470 11.36 10.51 11.02
CA ILE A 470 10.60 11.52 11.76
C ILE A 470 10.62 11.24 13.27
N PRO A 471 10.30 10.02 13.75
CA PRO A 471 10.43 9.69 15.17
C PRO A 471 11.86 9.88 15.70
N GLU A 472 12.90 9.48 14.93
CA GLU A 472 14.29 9.66 15.35
C GLU A 472 14.68 11.13 15.53
N ARG A 473 14.21 12.00 14.62
CA ARG A 473 14.46 13.45 14.70
C ARG A 473 13.69 14.11 15.84
N MET A 474 12.42 13.74 16.05
CA MET A 474 11.62 14.23 17.17
C MET A 474 12.23 13.84 18.51
N ALA A 475 12.74 12.59 18.63
CA ALA A 475 13.43 12.12 19.82
C ALA A 475 14.73 12.89 20.10
N CYS A 476 15.53 13.19 19.07
CA CYS A 476 16.77 13.95 19.23
C CYS A 476 16.54 15.38 19.73
N GLU A 477 15.36 15.94 19.50
CA GLU A 477 14.96 17.27 19.98
C GLU A 477 14.21 17.25 21.33
N GLY A 478 14.07 16.08 21.95
CA GLY A 478 13.36 15.93 23.23
C GLY A 478 11.85 16.19 23.13
N LYS A 479 11.24 15.99 21.95
CA LYS A 479 9.79 16.11 21.75
C LYS A 479 9.14 14.75 21.99
N ASP A 480 7.91 14.76 22.51
CA ASP A 480 7.12 13.54 22.69
C ASP A 480 6.96 12.80 21.36
N VAL A 481 7.41 11.56 21.36
CA VAL A 481 7.37 10.67 20.19
C VAL A 481 6.10 9.83 20.28
N PRO A 482 5.25 9.80 19.24
CA PRO A 482 4.16 8.84 19.21
C PRO A 482 4.74 7.41 19.28
N HIS A 483 4.11 6.55 20.08
CA HIS A 483 4.55 5.17 20.32
C HIS A 483 4.68 4.41 18.99
N VAL A 484 5.91 3.99 18.62
CA VAL A 484 6.14 3.18 17.41
C VAL A 484 7.02 1.97 17.72
N ILE A 485 6.48 0.86 17.26
CA ILE A 485 6.91 -0.55 17.28
C ILE A 485 8.29 -0.74 16.59
N TRP A 486 9.15 -1.53 17.24
CA TRP A 486 10.49 -2.03 16.83
C TRP A 486 11.73 -1.12 17.03
N ARG A 487 12.39 -1.30 18.20
CA ARG A 487 13.57 -0.54 18.68
C ARG A 487 14.83 -1.36 18.97
N GLU A 488 14.85 -2.69 18.74
CA GLU A 488 16.04 -3.52 19.05
C GLU A 488 17.17 -3.38 18.01
N PHE A 489 16.86 -3.25 16.72
CA PHE A 489 17.88 -3.18 15.67
C PHE A 489 18.60 -1.82 15.62
N SER A 490 17.85 -0.72 15.84
CA SER A 490 18.41 0.62 15.97
C SER A 490 19.29 0.76 17.22
N TYR A 491 18.95 0.06 18.31
CA TYR A 491 19.77 0.01 19.52
C TYR A 491 21.13 -0.66 19.28
N LEU A 492 21.15 -1.83 18.64
CA LEU A 492 22.39 -2.50 18.23
C LEU A 492 23.24 -1.59 17.32
N THR A 493 22.60 -0.91 16.38
CA THR A 493 23.27 0.00 15.45
C THR A 493 23.85 1.24 16.14
N GLN A 494 23.14 1.82 17.11
CA GLN A 494 23.60 2.98 17.88
C GLN A 494 24.70 2.63 18.87
N MET A 495 24.66 1.43 19.47
CA MET A 495 25.78 0.86 20.22
C MET A 495 27.03 0.68 19.36
N ILE A 496 26.88 0.13 18.15
CA ILE A 496 28.00 -0.09 17.23
C ILE A 496 28.58 1.25 16.73
N THR A 497 27.74 2.28 16.57
CA THR A 497 28.17 3.62 16.09
C THR A 497 28.60 4.59 17.19
N GLY A 498 28.60 4.17 18.46
CA GLY A 498 29.05 4.98 19.60
C GLY A 498 28.17 6.19 19.91
N LYS A 499 26.91 6.21 19.43
CA LYS A 499 25.95 7.27 19.77
C LYS A 499 25.22 6.88 21.05
N ASP A 500 25.27 7.77 22.05
CA ASP A 500 24.65 7.54 23.36
C ASP A 500 23.11 7.49 23.21
N PRO A 501 22.44 6.38 23.55
CA PRO A 501 21.00 6.21 23.35
C PRO A 501 20.23 6.92 24.48
N SER A 502 20.25 8.26 24.48
CA SER A 502 19.55 9.10 25.47
C SER A 502 18.05 8.79 25.54
N TRP A 503 17.44 8.47 24.41
CA TRP A 503 16.03 8.10 24.29
C TRP A 503 15.68 6.78 25.01
N LYS A 504 16.63 5.86 25.23
CA LYS A 504 16.36 4.59 25.92
C LYS A 504 16.14 4.81 27.42
N LYS A 505 16.89 5.72 28.05
CA LYS A 505 16.66 6.11 29.45
C LYS A 505 15.30 6.78 29.64
N GLU A 506 14.92 7.64 28.70
CA GLU A 506 13.63 8.35 28.73
C GLU A 506 12.46 7.41 28.39
N TYR A 507 12.67 6.43 27.51
CA TYR A 507 11.73 5.36 27.18
C TYR A 507 11.56 4.34 28.31
N ASP A 508 12.65 3.87 28.91
CA ASP A 508 12.63 2.92 30.04
C ASP A 508 11.93 3.57 31.24
N ASN A 509 12.14 4.87 31.47
CA ASN A 509 11.41 5.64 32.49
C ASN A 509 9.91 5.76 32.17
N LYS A 510 9.53 6.02 30.91
CA LYS A 510 8.11 6.05 30.50
C LYS A 510 7.44 4.68 30.58
N LEU A 511 8.15 3.61 30.23
CA LEU A 511 7.71 2.21 30.40
C LEU A 511 7.47 1.86 31.87
N THR A 512 8.21 2.46 32.80
CA THR A 512 7.99 2.27 34.24
C THR A 512 6.81 3.09 34.78
N GLU A 513 6.47 4.22 34.13
CA GLU A 513 5.32 5.07 34.49
C GLU A 513 3.98 4.60 33.88
N GLU A 514 3.99 4.04 32.66
CA GLU A 514 2.78 3.71 31.88
C GLU A 514 2.34 2.22 31.95
N GLY A 515 3.06 1.36 32.68
CA GLY A 515 2.68 -0.02 33.10
C GLY A 515 1.82 -0.89 32.14
N ASP A 516 2.36 -2.03 31.69
CA ASP A 516 1.70 -3.15 30.97
C ASP A 516 0.88 -2.86 29.69
N GLU A 517 0.35 -1.65 29.44
CA GLU A 517 -0.37 -1.27 28.21
C GLU A 517 0.59 -1.04 27.03
N ALA A 518 1.78 -0.46 27.27
CA ALA A 518 2.80 -0.27 26.25
C ALA A 518 3.40 -1.61 25.75
N VAL A 519 3.46 -2.62 26.63
CA VAL A 519 4.03 -3.95 26.34
C VAL A 519 3.11 -4.80 25.46
N ALA A 520 1.79 -4.56 25.50
CA ALA A 520 0.81 -5.28 24.68
C ALA A 520 0.86 -4.87 23.18
N ILE A 521 1.27 -3.64 22.88
CA ILE A 521 1.44 -3.12 21.50
C ILE A 521 2.77 -3.60 20.89
N GLU A 522 3.75 -3.99 21.71
CA GLU A 522 5.11 -4.34 21.27
C GLU A 522 5.27 -5.71 20.62
N ASN A 523 4.32 -6.64 20.80
CA ASN A 523 4.40 -7.97 20.17
C ASN A 523 3.67 -8.05 18.82
N VAL A 524 3.77 -7.02 17.98
CA VAL A 524 3.54 -7.23 16.54
C VAL A 524 4.63 -8.17 16.05
N ASN A 525 4.26 -9.41 15.85
CA ASN A 525 5.15 -10.45 15.38
C ASN A 525 5.65 -10.03 13.99
N VAL A 526 6.88 -9.51 13.89
CA VAL A 526 7.49 -9.04 12.64
C VAL A 526 7.36 -10.06 11.52
N PHE A 527 7.39 -11.34 11.91
CA PHE A 527 7.18 -12.44 10.99
C PHE A 527 5.78 -12.43 10.36
N ASN A 528 4.74 -12.05 11.10
CA ASN A 528 3.37 -11.91 10.57
C ASN A 528 3.25 -10.69 9.65
N GLU A 529 3.93 -9.58 9.93
CA GLU A 529 3.94 -8.39 9.06
C GLU A 529 4.71 -8.65 7.76
N ILE A 530 5.92 -9.25 7.85
CA ILE A 530 6.69 -9.72 6.68
C ILE A 530 5.87 -10.72 5.87
N ARG A 531 5.25 -11.71 6.53
CA ARG A 531 4.40 -12.70 5.87
C ARG A 531 3.23 -12.02 5.18
N PHE A 532 2.58 -11.05 5.82
CA PHE A 532 1.46 -10.34 5.23
C PHE A 532 1.87 -9.60 3.96
N VAL A 533 2.93 -8.79 4.01
CA VAL A 533 3.32 -7.96 2.86
C VAL A 533 3.92 -8.81 1.72
N ALA A 534 4.70 -9.86 2.04
CA ALA A 534 5.19 -10.80 1.03
C ALA A 534 4.04 -11.59 0.37
N VAL A 535 3.07 -12.06 1.16
CA VAL A 535 1.85 -12.70 0.63
C VAL A 535 1.01 -11.71 -0.17
N THR A 536 1.03 -10.42 0.18
CA THR A 536 0.29 -9.38 -0.54
C THR A 536 0.83 -9.18 -1.95
N ALA A 537 2.15 -9.14 -2.15
CA ALA A 537 2.73 -9.06 -3.49
C ALA A 537 2.36 -10.29 -4.35
N LEU A 538 2.47 -11.50 -3.78
CA LEU A 538 2.09 -12.74 -4.48
C LEU A 538 0.58 -12.78 -4.78
N LYS A 539 -0.26 -12.28 -3.87
CA LYS A 539 -1.70 -12.19 -4.06
C LYS A 539 -2.03 -11.19 -5.16
N MET A 540 -1.46 -9.99 -5.12
CA MET A 540 -1.62 -8.94 -6.14
C MET A 540 -1.29 -9.45 -7.54
N MET A 541 -0.19 -10.19 -7.68
CA MET A 541 0.22 -10.79 -8.95
C MET A 541 -0.87 -11.68 -9.58
N VAL A 542 -1.79 -12.26 -8.78
CA VAL A 542 -2.85 -13.17 -9.26
C VAL A 542 -4.25 -12.54 -9.16
N THR A 543 -4.45 -11.55 -8.30
CA THR A 543 -5.77 -10.97 -8.05
C THR A 543 -6.00 -9.63 -8.75
N GLU A 544 -4.94 -8.90 -9.07
CA GLU A 544 -5.03 -7.55 -9.62
C GLU A 544 -4.86 -7.58 -11.15
N PRO A 545 -5.94 -7.30 -11.93
CA PRO A 545 -5.89 -7.40 -13.38
C PRO A 545 -4.80 -6.52 -14.01
N ILE A 546 -4.61 -5.31 -13.49
CA ILE A 546 -3.60 -4.35 -13.97
C ILE A 546 -2.20 -4.95 -13.87
N ILE A 547 -1.86 -5.51 -12.71
CA ILE A 547 -0.53 -6.07 -12.46
C ILE A 547 -0.29 -7.30 -13.33
N ILE A 548 -1.31 -8.16 -13.49
CA ILE A 548 -1.22 -9.32 -14.40
C ILE A 548 -0.93 -8.88 -15.82
N PHE A 549 -1.78 -8.00 -16.38
CA PHE A 549 -1.65 -7.60 -17.78
C PHE A 549 -0.36 -6.82 -18.03
N LEU A 550 0.00 -5.87 -17.15
CA LEU A 550 1.25 -5.11 -17.28
C LEU A 550 2.48 -6.02 -17.09
N GLY A 551 2.44 -6.93 -16.12
CA GLY A 551 3.55 -7.85 -15.82
C GLY A 551 3.81 -8.84 -16.96
N LEU A 552 2.75 -9.43 -17.54
CA LEU A 552 2.84 -10.29 -18.74
C LEU A 552 3.36 -9.51 -19.95
N TYR A 553 2.84 -8.30 -20.13
CA TYR A 553 3.23 -7.41 -21.21
C TYR A 553 4.71 -7.02 -21.14
N ASN A 554 5.16 -6.57 -19.97
CA ASN A 554 6.55 -6.22 -19.73
C ASN A 554 7.46 -7.44 -19.83
N GLY A 555 7.01 -8.62 -19.39
CA GLY A 555 7.75 -9.87 -19.59
C GLY A 555 7.94 -10.22 -21.06
N PHE A 556 6.93 -9.99 -21.88
CA PHE A 556 7.03 -10.18 -23.32
C PHE A 556 7.98 -9.15 -23.96
N ALA A 557 7.87 -7.86 -23.63
CA ALA A 557 8.75 -6.81 -24.14
C ALA A 557 10.21 -7.05 -23.75
N TYR A 558 10.46 -7.36 -22.48
CA TYR A 558 11.79 -7.65 -21.96
C TYR A 558 12.37 -8.97 -22.51
N GLY A 559 11.52 -9.97 -22.73
CA GLY A 559 11.92 -11.18 -23.42
C GLY A 559 12.35 -10.93 -24.87
N VAL A 560 11.64 -10.08 -25.62
CA VAL A 560 12.06 -9.64 -26.96
C VAL A 560 13.42 -8.93 -26.91
N LEU A 561 13.70 -8.16 -25.84
CA LEU A 561 15.00 -7.53 -25.64
C LEU A 561 16.14 -8.55 -25.40
N PHE A 562 15.90 -9.60 -24.61
CA PHE A 562 16.88 -10.68 -24.46
C PHE A 562 17.11 -11.45 -25.76
N LEU A 563 16.04 -11.77 -26.48
CA LEU A 563 16.14 -12.36 -27.82
C LEU A 563 16.89 -11.44 -28.80
N TYR A 564 16.77 -10.13 -28.63
CA TYR A 564 17.56 -9.18 -29.39
C TYR A 564 19.05 -9.29 -29.06
N ASN A 565 19.40 -9.41 -27.77
CA ASN A 565 20.78 -9.53 -27.31
C ASN A 565 21.47 -10.78 -27.87
N ASP A 566 20.79 -11.94 -27.88
CA ASP A 566 21.33 -13.20 -28.41
C ASP A 566 21.72 -13.07 -29.90
N GLY A 567 20.95 -12.31 -30.68
CA GLY A 567 21.20 -12.13 -32.11
C GLY A 567 22.28 -11.10 -32.48
N ILE A 568 22.83 -10.33 -31.52
CA ILE A 568 23.81 -9.26 -31.80
C ILE A 568 25.08 -9.84 -32.41
N PHE A 569 25.61 -10.93 -31.85
CA PHE A 569 26.85 -11.54 -32.33
C PHE A 569 26.72 -12.09 -33.76
N ASP A 570 25.58 -12.70 -34.09
CA ASP A 570 25.30 -13.15 -35.45
C ASP A 570 25.29 -11.99 -36.45
N VAL A 571 24.65 -10.88 -36.09
CA VAL A 571 24.60 -9.70 -36.96
C VAL A 571 25.97 -9.09 -37.14
N PHE A 572 26.68 -8.81 -36.04
CA PHE A 572 27.84 -7.94 -36.07
C PHE A 572 29.17 -8.69 -36.22
N ALA A 573 29.35 -9.79 -35.49
CA ALA A 573 30.57 -10.58 -35.57
C ALA A 573 30.55 -11.53 -36.78
N VAL A 574 29.47 -12.30 -36.94
CA VAL A 574 29.38 -13.33 -38.00
C VAL A 574 29.10 -12.70 -39.38
N ASN A 575 28.03 -11.92 -39.51
CA ASN A 575 27.60 -11.40 -40.83
C ASN A 575 28.38 -10.16 -41.29
N ASN A 576 28.77 -9.27 -40.36
CA ASN A 576 29.50 -8.03 -40.68
C ASN A 576 31.02 -8.13 -40.44
N GLY A 577 31.53 -9.23 -39.87
CA GLY A 577 32.97 -9.46 -39.68
C GLY A 577 33.63 -8.55 -38.64
N LEU A 578 32.88 -7.99 -37.69
CA LEU A 578 33.44 -7.22 -36.58
C LEU A 578 34.10 -8.15 -35.55
N SER A 579 35.06 -7.63 -34.78
CA SER A 579 35.56 -8.36 -33.59
C SER A 579 34.44 -8.52 -32.56
N TYR A 580 34.52 -9.55 -31.70
CA TYR A 580 33.55 -9.77 -30.62
C TYR A 580 33.44 -8.55 -29.69
N MET A 581 34.58 -7.94 -29.31
CA MET A 581 34.60 -6.66 -28.60
C MET A 581 33.86 -5.53 -29.34
N SER A 582 34.06 -5.41 -30.65
CA SER A 582 33.38 -4.38 -31.45
C SER A 582 31.88 -4.66 -31.60
N ALA A 583 31.48 -5.92 -31.68
CA ALA A 583 30.07 -6.34 -31.68
C ALA A 583 29.40 -5.98 -30.35
N GLU A 584 30.03 -6.27 -29.22
CA GLU A 584 29.53 -5.90 -27.88
C GLU A 584 29.41 -4.38 -27.71
N CYS A 585 30.37 -3.62 -28.24
CA CYS A 585 30.30 -2.16 -28.23
C CYS A 585 29.09 -1.60 -29.01
N THR A 586 28.49 -2.35 -29.94
CA THR A 586 27.26 -1.91 -30.62
C THR A 586 26.07 -1.83 -29.66
N TYR A 587 26.07 -2.63 -28.59
CA TYR A 587 25.02 -2.63 -27.57
C TYR A 587 25.03 -1.37 -26.68
N LEU A 588 26.12 -0.59 -26.70
CA LEU A 588 26.15 0.73 -26.05
C LEU A 588 25.18 1.74 -26.70
N ASN A 589 24.61 1.43 -27.87
CA ASN A 589 23.48 2.20 -28.41
C ASN A 589 22.29 2.27 -27.41
N PHE A 590 22.13 1.28 -26.52
CA PHE A 590 21.12 1.31 -25.45
C PHE A 590 21.38 2.41 -24.43
N VAL A 591 22.63 2.67 -24.08
CA VAL A 591 23.03 3.79 -23.20
C VAL A 591 22.65 5.12 -23.84
N VAL A 592 22.89 5.27 -25.15
CA VAL A 592 22.52 6.48 -25.90
C VAL A 592 21.00 6.62 -25.98
N GLY A 593 20.27 5.55 -26.27
CA GLY A 593 18.81 5.54 -26.33
C GLY A 593 18.17 5.95 -25.00
N VAL A 594 18.62 5.37 -23.90
CA VAL A 594 18.09 5.72 -22.58
C VAL A 594 18.53 7.12 -22.10
N ALA A 595 19.69 7.63 -22.54
CA ALA A 595 20.06 9.03 -22.34
C ALA A 595 19.10 9.99 -23.04
N ILE A 596 18.66 9.65 -24.26
CA ILE A 596 17.61 10.40 -24.97
C ILE A 596 16.29 10.35 -24.18
N VAL A 597 15.92 9.19 -23.63
CA VAL A 597 14.71 9.05 -22.78
C VAL A 597 14.80 9.97 -21.54
N LEU A 598 15.95 10.03 -20.87
CA LEU A 598 16.19 10.92 -19.73
C LEU A 598 16.01 12.41 -20.10
N LEU A 599 16.41 12.80 -21.31
CA LEU A 599 16.25 14.16 -21.85
C LEU A 599 14.82 14.45 -22.33
N LEU A 600 14.07 13.42 -22.75
CA LEU A 600 12.68 13.53 -23.16
C LEU A 600 11.71 13.55 -21.97
N GLN A 601 12.12 13.07 -20.80
CA GLN A 601 11.27 12.98 -19.61
C GLN A 601 10.62 14.32 -19.17
N PRO A 602 11.29 15.49 -19.25
CA PRO A 602 10.63 16.76 -18.98
C PRO A 602 9.45 17.06 -19.91
N VAL A 603 9.49 16.60 -21.17
CA VAL A 603 8.39 16.73 -22.13
C VAL A 603 7.21 15.87 -21.71
N GLN A 604 7.47 14.62 -21.31
CA GLN A 604 6.43 13.72 -20.78
C GLN A 604 5.80 14.30 -19.50
N THR A 605 6.61 14.87 -18.61
CA THR A 605 6.15 15.53 -17.38
C THR A 605 5.28 16.75 -17.70
N TRP A 606 5.66 17.54 -18.71
CA TRP A 606 4.85 18.66 -19.19
C TRP A 606 3.50 18.20 -19.78
N LEU A 607 3.49 17.12 -20.58
CA LEU A 607 2.27 16.53 -21.14
C LEU A 607 1.33 16.04 -20.03
N PHE A 608 1.87 15.33 -19.04
CA PHE A 608 1.13 14.84 -17.87
C PHE A 608 0.52 16.01 -17.07
N LYS A 609 1.31 17.04 -16.78
CA LYS A 609 0.84 18.26 -16.10
C LYS A 609 -0.26 18.96 -16.90
N ARG A 610 -0.12 19.07 -18.23
CA ARG A 610 -1.12 19.67 -19.10
C ARG A 610 -2.43 18.89 -19.08
N ASP A 611 -2.36 17.57 -19.12
CA ASP A 611 -3.55 16.71 -19.03
C ASP A 611 -4.26 16.87 -17.69
N ARG A 612 -3.51 16.92 -16.57
CA ARG A 612 -4.07 17.19 -15.23
C ARG A 612 -4.80 18.52 -15.18
N MET A 613 -4.19 19.59 -15.71
CA MET A 613 -4.82 20.92 -15.74
C MET A 613 -6.10 20.95 -16.59
N ASN A 614 -6.13 20.21 -17.71
CA ASN A 614 -7.29 20.13 -18.58
C ASN A 614 -8.47 19.34 -17.97
N ASN A 615 -8.21 18.47 -16.99
CA ASN A 615 -9.21 17.65 -16.31
C ASN A 615 -9.53 18.15 -14.89
N GLY A 616 -9.49 19.47 -14.68
CA GLY A 616 -9.91 20.08 -13.41
C GLY A 616 -8.97 19.82 -12.23
N GLY A 617 -7.70 19.48 -12.50
CA GLY A 617 -6.69 19.20 -11.47
C GLY A 617 -6.55 17.73 -11.09
N VAL A 618 -7.39 16.83 -11.64
CA VAL A 618 -7.33 15.39 -11.38
C VAL A 618 -6.22 14.75 -12.22
N ALA A 619 -5.27 14.09 -11.56
CA ALA A 619 -4.19 13.38 -12.21
C ALA A 619 -4.67 12.00 -12.69
N ARG A 620 -4.71 11.78 -14.01
CA ARG A 620 -5.08 10.50 -14.60
C ARG A 620 -3.81 9.66 -14.83
N PRO A 621 -3.67 8.46 -14.22
CA PRO A 621 -2.50 7.60 -14.45
C PRO A 621 -2.28 7.29 -15.93
N GLU A 622 -3.35 7.18 -16.73
CA GLU A 622 -3.27 6.87 -18.17
C GLU A 622 -2.47 7.91 -18.97
N ALA A 623 -2.40 9.17 -18.51
CA ALA A 623 -1.60 10.20 -19.16
C ALA A 623 -0.08 9.89 -19.16
N ARG A 624 0.37 8.95 -18.31
CA ARG A 624 1.76 8.44 -18.32
C ARG A 624 2.14 7.75 -19.63
N PHE A 625 1.18 7.27 -20.42
CA PHE A 625 1.43 6.61 -21.71
C PHE A 625 1.39 7.54 -22.93
N LEU A 626 1.19 8.86 -22.76
CA LEU A 626 1.02 9.80 -23.88
C LEU A 626 2.17 9.76 -24.91
N MET A 627 3.43 9.79 -24.48
CA MET A 627 4.56 9.61 -25.40
C MET A 627 4.68 8.16 -25.89
N SER A 628 4.38 7.18 -25.04
CA SER A 628 4.43 5.75 -25.37
C SER A 628 3.50 5.36 -26.52
N LEU A 629 2.39 6.08 -26.73
CA LEU A 629 1.50 5.87 -27.88
C LEU A 629 2.21 6.02 -29.23
N VAL A 630 3.22 6.89 -29.30
CA VAL A 630 4.01 7.11 -30.53
C VAL A 630 5.24 6.22 -30.54
N THR A 631 5.98 6.15 -29.43
CA THR A 631 7.27 5.44 -29.38
C THR A 631 7.12 3.92 -29.40
N VAL A 632 5.96 3.37 -29.02
CA VAL A 632 5.74 1.91 -29.05
C VAL A 632 5.87 1.33 -30.47
N TRP A 633 5.62 2.12 -31.53
CA TRP A 633 5.87 1.72 -32.91
C TRP A 633 7.35 1.49 -33.21
N GLY A 634 8.24 1.99 -32.37
CA GLY A 634 9.68 1.74 -32.44
C GLY A 634 10.05 0.26 -32.26
N PHE A 635 9.23 -0.53 -31.54
CA PHE A 635 9.46 -1.98 -31.41
C PHE A 635 9.41 -2.71 -32.76
N PRO A 636 8.28 -2.72 -33.50
CA PRO A 636 8.21 -3.40 -34.79
C PRO A 636 9.09 -2.74 -35.84
N LEU A 637 9.19 -1.40 -35.86
CA LEU A 637 10.04 -0.71 -36.83
C LEU A 637 11.52 -1.02 -36.63
N GLY A 638 12.00 -1.01 -35.38
CA GLY A 638 13.39 -1.33 -35.06
C GLY A 638 13.74 -2.77 -35.38
N LEU A 639 12.91 -3.74 -34.96
CA LEU A 639 13.16 -5.16 -35.18
C LEU A 639 13.08 -5.57 -36.65
N LEU A 640 12.10 -5.07 -37.41
CA LEU A 640 11.99 -5.34 -38.85
C LEU A 640 13.15 -4.69 -39.61
N TRP A 641 13.50 -3.45 -39.28
CA TRP A 641 14.65 -2.77 -39.89
C TRP A 641 15.94 -3.54 -39.61
N LEU A 642 16.17 -3.96 -38.37
CA LEU A 642 17.32 -4.78 -37.98
C LEU A 642 17.34 -6.10 -38.76
N GLY A 643 16.20 -6.81 -38.82
CA GLY A 643 16.08 -8.08 -39.53
C GLY A 643 16.49 -7.95 -41.01
N PHE A 644 15.94 -6.97 -41.73
CA PHE A 644 16.25 -6.78 -43.16
C PHE A 644 17.64 -6.19 -43.43
N THR A 645 18.35 -5.72 -42.41
CA THR A 645 19.72 -5.17 -42.54
C THR A 645 20.78 -6.03 -41.85
N SER A 646 20.39 -7.22 -41.36
CA SER A 646 21.26 -8.16 -40.64
C SER A 646 22.21 -8.99 -41.51
N ASN A 647 22.00 -9.02 -42.82
CA ASN A 647 22.63 -9.97 -43.76
C ASN A 647 24.09 -9.63 -44.17
N GLY A 648 24.71 -8.61 -43.58
CA GLY A 648 26.07 -8.15 -43.91
C GLY A 648 26.22 -7.39 -45.23
N SER A 649 25.17 -7.33 -46.07
CA SER A 649 25.20 -6.57 -47.34
C SER A 649 25.06 -5.06 -47.13
N VAL A 650 24.44 -4.67 -46.02
CA VAL A 650 24.20 -3.29 -45.62
C VAL A 650 25.23 -2.89 -44.58
N ASN A 651 25.67 -1.63 -44.61
CA ASN A 651 26.64 -1.11 -43.65
C ASN A 651 26.15 -1.31 -42.20
N TYR A 652 27.02 -1.82 -41.33
CA TYR A 652 26.77 -2.10 -39.92
C TYR A 652 26.18 -0.92 -39.12
N TRP A 653 26.34 0.33 -39.58
CA TRP A 653 25.67 1.49 -38.96
C TRP A 653 24.13 1.41 -39.01
N SER A 654 23.56 0.80 -40.05
CA SER A 654 22.12 0.64 -40.19
C SER A 654 21.49 -0.21 -39.08
N PRO A 655 21.96 -1.45 -38.82
CA PRO A 655 21.43 -2.25 -37.71
C PRO A 655 21.70 -1.61 -36.33
N ILE A 656 22.76 -0.83 -36.16
CA ILE A 656 23.00 -0.07 -34.91
C ILE A 656 21.90 0.98 -34.67
N ILE A 657 21.53 1.73 -35.71
CA ILE A 657 20.46 2.74 -35.64
C ILE A 657 19.10 2.05 -35.43
N ALA A 658 18.86 0.89 -36.05
CA ALA A 658 17.66 0.10 -35.79
C ALA A 658 17.55 -0.31 -34.31
N GLY A 659 18.67 -0.74 -33.71
CA GLY A 659 18.76 -1.01 -32.26
C GLY A 659 18.53 0.24 -31.40
N LEU A 660 19.01 1.42 -31.84
CA LEU A 660 18.77 2.68 -31.12
C LEU A 660 17.27 3.04 -31.04
N VAL A 661 16.49 2.75 -32.09
CA VAL A 661 15.03 2.96 -32.07
C VAL A 661 14.38 2.09 -31.00
N LEU A 662 14.81 0.83 -30.88
CA LEU A 662 14.34 -0.09 -29.84
C LEU A 662 14.77 0.41 -28.44
N ALA A 663 16.01 0.88 -28.30
CA ALA A 663 16.57 1.44 -27.07
C ALA A 663 15.89 2.73 -26.57
N ILE A 664 15.14 3.44 -27.42
CA ILE A 664 14.31 4.57 -27.00
C ILE A 664 12.91 4.09 -26.64
N ALA A 665 12.34 3.17 -27.43
CA ALA A 665 10.98 2.69 -27.26
C ALA A 665 10.80 1.89 -25.96
N ASP A 666 11.70 0.96 -25.68
CA ASP A 666 11.58 0.03 -24.55
C ASP A 666 11.71 0.71 -23.17
N PRO A 667 12.77 1.49 -22.87
CA PRO A 667 12.90 2.13 -21.57
C PRO A 667 11.81 3.17 -21.30
N LEU A 668 11.33 3.89 -22.34
CA LEU A 668 10.25 4.86 -22.17
C LEU A 668 8.92 4.18 -21.83
N LEU A 669 8.64 3.04 -22.46
CA LEU A 669 7.47 2.23 -22.15
C LEU A 669 7.54 1.66 -20.73
N TRP A 670 8.70 1.13 -20.33
CA TRP A 670 8.91 0.62 -18.97
C TRP A 670 8.75 1.73 -17.91
N LEU A 671 9.30 2.91 -18.16
CA LEU A 671 9.12 4.09 -17.30
C LEU A 671 7.65 4.50 -17.14
N ALA A 672 6.88 4.47 -18.24
CA ALA A 672 5.45 4.75 -18.21
C ALA A 672 4.68 3.72 -17.37
N MET A 673 5.01 2.43 -17.50
CA MET A 673 4.38 1.35 -16.71
C MET A 673 4.67 1.49 -15.21
N LEU A 674 5.92 1.74 -14.82
CA LEU A 674 6.28 1.93 -13.42
C LEU A 674 5.55 3.13 -12.81
N SER A 675 5.54 4.26 -13.53
CA SER A 675 4.84 5.46 -13.08
C SER A 675 3.33 5.23 -12.98
N TYR A 676 2.75 4.49 -13.92
CA TYR A 676 1.34 4.12 -13.88
C TYR A 676 0.98 3.24 -12.67
N ILE A 677 1.81 2.25 -12.35
CA ILE A 677 1.62 1.37 -11.18
C ILE A 677 1.72 2.20 -9.89
N ILE A 678 2.74 3.05 -9.80
CA ILE A 678 2.93 3.92 -8.61
C ILE A 678 1.70 4.80 -8.41
N ASP A 679 1.27 5.54 -9.45
CA ASP A 679 0.12 6.44 -9.34
C ASP A 679 -1.18 5.66 -9.04
N SER A 680 -1.38 4.47 -9.63
CA SER A 680 -2.61 3.66 -9.45
C SER A 680 -2.74 3.01 -8.06
N TYR A 681 -1.62 2.65 -7.42
CA TYR A 681 -1.60 1.97 -6.12
C TYR A 681 -1.12 2.86 -4.95
N SER A 682 -0.75 4.12 -5.24
CA SER A 682 -0.32 5.11 -4.24
C SER A 682 -1.37 5.36 -3.16
N ALA A 683 -2.64 5.51 -3.56
CA ALA A 683 -3.77 5.72 -2.65
C ALA A 683 -3.96 4.56 -1.66
N ALA A 684 -3.55 3.35 -2.03
CA ALA A 684 -3.60 2.18 -1.17
C ALA A 684 -2.34 1.98 -0.32
N GLY A 685 -1.31 2.84 -0.43
CA GLY A 685 -0.03 2.68 0.28
C GLY A 685 0.77 1.45 -0.16
N LEU A 686 0.46 0.87 -1.33
CA LEU A 686 0.94 -0.45 -1.78
C LEU A 686 1.81 -0.41 -3.03
N SER A 687 2.27 0.77 -3.46
CA SER A 687 3.02 0.94 -4.71
C SER A 687 4.25 0.04 -4.81
N ASN A 688 4.99 -0.17 -3.71
CA ASN A 688 6.17 -1.05 -3.70
C ASN A 688 5.82 -2.53 -3.88
N SER A 689 4.82 -3.02 -3.13
CA SER A 689 4.30 -4.38 -3.29
C SER A 689 3.72 -4.62 -4.68
N ALA A 690 3.10 -3.60 -5.28
CA ALA A 690 2.60 -3.65 -6.65
C ALA A 690 3.72 -3.73 -7.69
N ILE A 691 4.81 -2.97 -7.51
CA ILE A 691 6.01 -3.07 -8.37
C ILE A 691 6.65 -4.46 -8.22
N ALA A 692 6.79 -4.96 -6.98
CA ALA A 692 7.31 -6.30 -6.74
C ALA A 692 6.45 -7.38 -7.43
N ALA A 693 5.12 -7.27 -7.32
CA ALA A 693 4.17 -8.17 -7.97
C ALA A 693 4.23 -8.09 -9.50
N PHE A 694 4.53 -6.91 -10.07
CA PHE A 694 4.75 -6.70 -11.50
C PHE A 694 6.06 -7.34 -11.99
N CYS A 695 7.14 -7.24 -11.22
CA CYS A 695 8.46 -7.75 -11.60
C CYS A 695 8.51 -9.28 -11.72
N ILE A 696 7.80 -10.02 -10.87
CA ILE A 696 7.83 -11.50 -10.85
C ILE A 696 7.49 -12.11 -12.22
N PRO A 697 6.30 -11.88 -12.80
CA PRO A 697 5.95 -12.45 -14.10
C PRO A 697 6.83 -11.89 -15.22
N SER A 698 7.25 -10.62 -15.13
CA SER A 698 8.09 -10.00 -16.14
C SER A 698 9.43 -10.71 -16.29
N PHE A 699 10.16 -10.86 -15.19
CA PHE A 699 11.48 -11.48 -15.21
C PHE A 699 11.39 -13.00 -15.41
N ALA A 700 10.34 -13.66 -14.93
CA ALA A 700 10.14 -15.09 -15.18
C ALA A 700 9.92 -15.40 -16.68
N ILE A 701 9.11 -14.59 -17.38
CA ILE A 701 8.92 -14.74 -18.83
C ILE A 701 10.21 -14.43 -19.59
N ALA A 702 10.93 -13.39 -19.17
CA ALA A 702 12.20 -13.04 -19.78
C ALA A 702 13.25 -14.15 -19.64
N ALA A 703 13.35 -14.78 -18.47
CA ALA A 703 14.22 -15.93 -18.24
C ALA A 703 13.80 -17.17 -19.05
N ALA A 704 12.50 -17.37 -19.30
CA ALA A 704 12.03 -18.43 -20.18
C ALA A 704 12.35 -18.15 -21.66
N LEU A 705 12.23 -16.88 -22.08
CA LEU A 705 12.49 -16.47 -23.45
C LEU A 705 13.98 -16.44 -23.80
N SER A 706 14.89 -16.22 -22.84
CA SER A 706 16.34 -16.38 -23.11
C SER A 706 16.68 -17.82 -23.55
N HIS A 707 16.04 -18.83 -22.96
CA HIS A 707 16.19 -20.21 -23.39
C HIS A 707 15.55 -20.50 -24.76
N ALA A 708 14.50 -19.77 -25.14
CA ALA A 708 13.90 -19.86 -26.46
C ALA A 708 14.78 -19.19 -27.53
N GLY A 709 15.59 -18.19 -27.15
CA GLY A 709 16.54 -17.49 -28.03
C GLY A 709 17.60 -18.41 -28.58
N VAL A 710 18.27 -19.15 -27.71
CA VAL A 710 19.27 -20.17 -28.09
C VAL A 710 18.69 -21.11 -29.17
N ALA A 711 17.51 -21.68 -28.93
CA ALA A 711 16.87 -22.57 -29.89
C ALA A 711 16.42 -21.86 -31.19
N MET A 712 16.01 -20.59 -31.11
CA MET A 712 15.54 -19.83 -32.27
C MET A 712 16.68 -19.50 -33.23
N PHE A 713 17.81 -19.00 -32.71
CA PHE A 713 18.97 -18.61 -33.54
C PHE A 713 19.77 -19.82 -34.06
N GLU A 714 19.69 -20.98 -33.40
CA GLU A 714 20.23 -22.24 -33.96
C GLU A 714 19.46 -22.73 -35.20
N ASN A 715 18.14 -22.50 -35.25
CA ASN A 715 17.25 -23.11 -36.25
C ASN A 715 16.77 -22.15 -37.34
N MET A 716 16.93 -20.83 -37.14
CA MET A 716 16.44 -19.80 -38.06
C MET A 716 17.59 -18.89 -38.50
N SER A 717 17.50 -18.36 -39.72
CA SER A 717 18.43 -17.30 -40.12
C SER A 717 18.17 -16.01 -39.35
N THR A 718 19.22 -15.26 -39.07
CA THR A 718 19.18 -13.99 -38.30
C THR A 718 18.11 -13.02 -38.83
N THR A 719 17.97 -12.91 -40.16
CA THR A 719 16.95 -12.07 -40.80
C THR A 719 15.53 -12.48 -40.42
N TRP A 720 15.20 -13.77 -40.50
CA TRP A 720 13.85 -14.26 -40.21
C TRP A 720 13.58 -14.35 -38.71
N ALA A 721 14.60 -14.59 -37.89
CA ALA A 721 14.51 -14.53 -36.43
C ALA A 721 14.03 -13.12 -36.01
N PHE A 722 14.76 -12.06 -36.39
CA PHE A 722 14.37 -10.69 -36.09
C PHE A 722 13.07 -10.23 -36.74
N ALA A 723 12.80 -10.64 -37.99
CA ALA A 723 11.53 -10.32 -38.63
C ALA A 723 10.33 -10.92 -37.89
N THR A 724 10.46 -12.16 -37.41
CA THR A 724 9.43 -12.84 -36.61
C THR A 724 9.17 -12.07 -35.32
N LEU A 725 10.22 -11.66 -34.60
CA LEU A 725 10.08 -10.80 -33.42
C LEU A 725 9.40 -9.48 -33.75
N GLY A 726 9.75 -8.86 -34.88
CA GLY A 726 9.13 -7.64 -35.38
C GLY A 726 7.61 -7.80 -35.59
N PHE A 727 7.17 -8.88 -36.24
CA PHE A 727 5.74 -9.15 -36.41
C PHE A 727 5.02 -9.40 -35.09
N ILE A 728 5.62 -10.17 -34.18
CA ILE A 728 4.99 -10.43 -32.87
C ILE A 728 4.92 -9.14 -32.04
N SER A 729 5.91 -8.25 -32.15
CA SER A 729 5.93 -6.97 -31.44
C SER A 729 4.82 -6.00 -31.87
N ILE A 730 4.11 -6.24 -32.99
CA ILE A 730 2.89 -5.48 -33.32
C ILE A 730 1.82 -5.70 -32.23
N GLY A 731 1.79 -6.86 -31.59
CA GLY A 731 0.92 -7.11 -30.43
C GLY A 731 1.21 -6.17 -29.25
N ILE A 732 2.48 -5.77 -29.07
CA ILE A 732 2.89 -4.82 -28.03
C ILE A 732 2.22 -3.46 -28.27
N VAL A 733 2.16 -3.02 -29.53
CA VAL A 733 1.51 -1.75 -29.92
C VAL A 733 0.04 -1.76 -29.53
N VAL A 734 -0.69 -2.82 -29.91
CA VAL A 734 -2.13 -2.92 -29.64
C VAL A 734 -2.43 -2.80 -28.15
N LEU A 735 -1.62 -3.46 -27.31
CA LEU A 735 -1.84 -3.49 -25.86
C LEU A 735 -1.66 -2.11 -25.20
N VAL A 736 -0.69 -1.29 -25.61
CA VAL A 736 -0.52 0.08 -25.07
C VAL A 736 -1.75 0.94 -25.34
N TYR A 737 -2.30 0.85 -26.55
CA TYR A 737 -3.52 1.57 -26.92
C TYR A 737 -4.70 1.09 -26.07
N VAL A 738 -4.80 -0.22 -25.82
CA VAL A 738 -5.84 -0.78 -24.93
C VAL A 738 -5.72 -0.20 -23.52
N PHE A 739 -4.53 -0.15 -22.93
CA PHE A 739 -4.33 0.42 -21.60
C PHE A 739 -4.65 1.92 -21.55
N TYR A 740 -4.26 2.69 -22.56
CA TYR A 740 -4.54 4.12 -22.58
C TYR A 740 -6.05 4.43 -22.70
N PHE A 741 -6.77 3.75 -23.59
CA PHE A 741 -8.19 4.04 -23.83
C PHE A 741 -9.13 3.33 -22.85
N PHE A 742 -8.81 2.10 -22.42
CA PHE A 742 -9.64 1.29 -21.54
C PHE A 742 -9.13 1.25 -20.08
N GLY A 743 -8.05 1.96 -19.76
CA GLY A 743 -7.46 2.06 -18.42
C GLY A 743 -8.47 2.32 -17.30
N PRO A 744 -9.41 3.30 -17.42
CA PRO A 744 -10.39 3.55 -16.37
C PRO A 744 -11.32 2.36 -16.10
N LYS A 745 -11.67 1.58 -17.13
CA LYS A 745 -12.49 0.36 -16.97
C LYS A 745 -11.69 -0.76 -16.30
N LEU A 746 -10.41 -0.89 -16.65
CA LEU A 746 -9.50 -1.86 -16.04
C LEU A 746 -9.24 -1.53 -14.56
N ARG A 747 -9.08 -0.25 -14.22
CA ARG A 747 -8.98 0.23 -12.82
C ARG A 747 -10.28 0.03 -12.05
N GLY A 748 -11.43 0.29 -12.68
CA GLY A 748 -12.74 0.03 -12.07
C GLY A 748 -13.01 -1.45 -11.74
N ALA A 749 -12.33 -2.38 -12.41
CA ALA A 749 -12.42 -3.83 -12.15
C ALA A 749 -11.44 -4.31 -11.06
N SER A 750 -10.43 -3.52 -10.71
CA SER A 750 -9.49 -3.82 -9.62
C SER A 750 -10.12 -3.53 -8.26
N LYS A 751 -9.83 -4.36 -7.25
CA LYS A 751 -10.33 -4.15 -5.88
C LYS A 751 -9.52 -3.08 -5.14
N LEU A 752 -8.24 -2.92 -5.46
CA LEU A 752 -7.29 -2.04 -4.77
C LEU A 752 -7.03 -0.72 -5.53
N ALA A 753 -7.05 -0.73 -6.86
CA ALA A 753 -6.78 0.45 -7.68
C ALA A 753 -8.03 1.34 -7.92
N LYS A 754 -9.23 0.88 -7.55
CA LYS A 754 -10.49 1.63 -7.71
C LYS A 754 -10.52 2.95 -6.93
N PHE A 755 -9.71 3.07 -5.87
CA PHE A 755 -9.61 4.27 -5.05
C PHE A 755 -8.84 5.42 -5.72
N SER A 756 -8.21 5.18 -6.88
CA SER A 756 -7.48 6.19 -7.66
C SER A 756 -8.33 6.86 -8.77
N LEU A 757 -9.65 6.59 -8.83
CA LEU A 757 -10.55 7.04 -9.90
C LEU A 757 -11.00 8.50 -9.80
#